data_AF-A0A2S4W510-F1
#
_entry.id   AF-A0A2S4W510-F1
#
_cell.length_a   1.000
_cell.length_b   1.000
_cell.length_c   1.000
_cell.angle_alpha   90.00
_cell.angle_beta   90.00
_cell.angle_gamma   90.00
#
_symmetry.space_group_name_H-M   'P 1'
#
loop_
_entity.id
_entity.type
_entity.pdbx_description
1 polymer ?
#
loop_
_entity_poly.entity_id
_entity_poly.type
_entity_poly.pdbx_seq_one_letter_code
_entity_poly.pdbx_strand_id
1 'polypeptide(L)'
;MPPVRSIYSREVMQESERFAKPHLHTKDEHVEFFNQMLEAAGVERLQEYHDDLDNVLELNETNQETVLSRWREFYLGEEGSFSKLKEVLNLTEEDEIKQLVELAHFKRFPTEEYSSGMSQKEMLTRIQTIYSQEVVQERERFGELHSCEGAILVESFSVILEAAGFKKLRQYLQKLENILNLKSSDTKQEDLIASWRKFYQGGKDGFAQLKKMLNLTHGDDKIKELIELAHFNRFPTKEDSSGMSEEEMLNALATIESRNQPTELERFEKLHVYDADSLVEQFTVIVEAAGVKRLREYHNDLEGILKLESFGDKAFSVLLRWQKFYQGEEALAGLDMILQGTVELNAGDIKKLIQLAHFERFPTKEGLSGMSETTMLRALETVPRAQTNTDPFQRIEWFEDISRECFDEPYMGYDLIVPRTLRILRDFATQWRTTEHKVPCTSIVGPTLSGKSRLIVELTEHVCVVYVCIRPRGSTDQPPRSQIADLMLPATALKLDMDNHYTCLLTAIFRVVTSFFSRPHRQTKPLAEQLEAWNRYSLPFNNDDVRFSLAVRKMMKKLAPQSTWSRNDRLCEAARAMNRSIQGRDDEEEVAEEGQLKVLLAIDEAHHLIDHKGAGNIPYLHPLCRVLSKIPSSQGFFSVFTNTIFQVEDCDPVSDDGRVGSGFGRGEWGFGQGHKLFAPIYPIPTLNLSIPPPPTSWHELVEPGRLFNYGCPFYGSFFQLATEMGKPSPFEDTLWMAQTKLLDQQRFPSADDLTSQQIFALLGSMIETRLATGSSLNFDLVWKHAAHCMFVDPDQEYIISSYPPQFAYASAANRLLAYHDAHWIKCINVLAHAVQTGLVPGDAGEIATRCILIYAMQQTNSLSSGNSSHSVRLEDFLKTLTGKNPEKIQFGTTDPEGKERLLAEGRIFFNHFARIGYAPSAEDLMRYLYQGLAVQFQPGEEGLSDLFTLYLAPESESHELDLKNITFCGVQTRNHDRPIQWQESSDWSKSSADIKRVDNPYLILLFGLRAKPSEGVGKKWLKPYDEEDTRRVHYQFLGLDQIACLSRGMITALTKLINADPEDLLKLHQSSKPNVPLDEHTIQWAKNVHRHCDRMDESDPDDESDDDAPE
;
A
#
# COMPACT_ATOMS: atom_id res chain seq x y z
N MET A 1 -9.18 -30.86 -35.75
CA MET A 1 -8.28 -30.76 -34.59
C MET A 1 -7.49 -32.06 -34.50
N PRO A 2 -6.15 -32.03 -34.59
CA PRO A 2 -5.30 -33.19 -34.33
C PRO A 2 -5.08 -33.39 -32.81
N PRO A 3 -4.67 -34.58 -32.36
CA PRO A 3 -4.58 -34.94 -30.94
C PRO A 3 -3.30 -34.40 -30.30
N VAL A 4 -3.42 -33.90 -29.07
CA VAL A 4 -2.31 -33.38 -28.26
C VAL A 4 -1.39 -34.55 -27.89
N ARG A 5 -0.18 -34.58 -28.45
CA ARG A 5 0.96 -35.37 -27.96
C ARG A 5 1.96 -34.41 -27.31
N SER A 6 2.18 -34.61 -26.01
CA SER A 6 3.41 -34.40 -25.22
C SER A 6 4.18 -33.08 -25.37
N ILE A 7 4.09 -32.23 -24.34
CA ILE A 7 5.04 -31.14 -24.04
C ILE A 7 5.68 -31.41 -22.67
N TYR A 8 6.27 -32.59 -22.46
CA TYR A 8 7.07 -32.86 -21.27
C TYR A 8 8.54 -33.02 -21.65
N SER A 9 9.44 -32.37 -20.89
CA SER A 9 10.87 -32.58 -21.04
C SER A 9 11.23 -34.04 -20.72
N ARG A 10 12.39 -34.50 -21.21
CA ARG A 10 12.85 -35.89 -20.97
C ARG A 10 12.97 -36.22 -19.48
N GLU A 11 13.31 -35.21 -18.67
CA GLU A 11 13.42 -35.29 -17.20
C GLU A 11 12.04 -35.51 -16.56
N VAL A 12 11.00 -34.79 -16.98
CA VAL A 12 9.64 -34.97 -16.43
C VAL A 12 9.08 -36.36 -16.76
N MET A 13 9.39 -36.91 -17.93
CA MET A 13 9.00 -38.30 -18.25
C MET A 13 9.73 -39.34 -17.38
N GLN A 14 11.01 -39.11 -17.06
CA GLN A 14 11.76 -40.01 -16.18
C GLN A 14 11.24 -39.97 -14.74
N GLU A 15 10.92 -38.78 -14.23
CA GLU A 15 10.35 -38.63 -12.89
C GLU A 15 8.93 -39.19 -12.80
N SER A 16 8.15 -39.11 -13.88
CA SER A 16 6.84 -39.78 -13.95
C SER A 16 6.99 -41.30 -13.86
N GLU A 17 7.97 -41.89 -14.56
CA GLU A 17 8.23 -43.33 -14.46
C GLU A 17 8.75 -43.74 -13.06
N ARG A 18 9.56 -42.89 -12.41
CA ARG A 18 10.01 -43.09 -11.02
C ARG A 18 8.85 -43.00 -10.03
N PHE A 19 7.94 -42.05 -10.19
CA PHE A 19 6.76 -41.88 -9.32
C PHE A 19 5.81 -43.08 -9.39
N ALA A 20 5.69 -43.75 -10.55
CA ALA A 20 4.81 -44.92 -10.68
C ALA A 20 5.20 -46.11 -9.79
N LYS A 21 6.50 -46.26 -9.50
CA LYS A 21 7.08 -47.47 -8.90
C LYS A 21 6.74 -47.62 -7.41
N PRO A 22 6.81 -46.59 -6.54
CA PRO A 22 6.46 -46.71 -5.13
C PRO A 22 4.96 -46.57 -4.83
N HIS A 23 4.16 -46.05 -5.77
CA HIS A 23 2.79 -45.59 -5.49
C HIS A 23 1.67 -46.46 -6.11
N LEU A 24 1.98 -47.51 -6.89
CA LEU A 24 1.07 -48.58 -7.34
C LEU A 24 -0.36 -48.11 -7.75
N HIS A 25 -0.44 -47.16 -8.69
CA HIS A 25 -1.70 -46.68 -9.27
C HIS A 25 -2.01 -47.34 -10.62
N THR A 26 -3.29 -47.34 -11.02
CA THR A 26 -3.67 -47.67 -12.41
C THR A 26 -3.08 -46.62 -13.37
N LYS A 27 -2.79 -46.98 -14.64
CA LYS A 27 -2.04 -46.12 -15.59
C LYS A 27 -2.61 -44.71 -15.76
N ASP A 28 -3.91 -44.52 -15.55
CA ASP A 28 -4.59 -43.23 -15.74
C ASP A 28 -4.60 -42.35 -14.47
N GLU A 29 -4.75 -42.93 -13.27
CA GLU A 29 -4.71 -42.21 -11.98
C GLU A 29 -3.31 -41.67 -11.63
N HIS A 30 -2.27 -42.38 -12.08
CA HIS A 30 -0.87 -42.01 -11.87
C HIS A 30 -0.50 -40.66 -12.52
N VAL A 31 -1.00 -40.41 -13.74
CA VAL A 31 -0.62 -39.22 -14.52
C VAL A 31 -1.25 -37.96 -13.93
N GLU A 32 -2.49 -38.06 -13.44
CA GLU A 32 -3.21 -36.94 -12.85
C GLU A 32 -2.58 -36.50 -11.52
N PHE A 33 -2.26 -37.47 -10.64
CA PHE A 33 -1.63 -37.16 -9.35
C PHE A 33 -0.19 -36.67 -9.51
N PHE A 34 0.57 -37.25 -10.44
CA PHE A 34 1.92 -36.78 -10.76
C PHE A 34 1.90 -35.33 -11.26
N ASN A 35 0.96 -34.97 -12.13
CA ASN A 35 0.82 -33.60 -12.62
C ASN A 35 0.46 -32.62 -11.51
N GLN A 36 -0.40 -33.02 -10.56
CA GLN A 36 -0.73 -32.19 -9.40
C GLN A 36 0.48 -31.91 -8.51
N MET A 37 1.31 -32.92 -8.20
CA MET A 37 2.52 -32.69 -7.41
C MET A 37 3.58 -31.89 -8.18
N LEU A 38 3.68 -32.11 -9.50
CA LEU A 38 4.58 -31.36 -10.37
C LEU A 38 4.20 -29.88 -10.44
N GLU A 39 2.91 -29.58 -10.53
CA GLU A 39 2.38 -28.21 -10.52
C GLU A 39 2.55 -27.54 -9.15
N ALA A 40 2.36 -28.30 -8.06
CA ALA A 40 2.47 -27.79 -6.69
C ALA A 40 3.91 -27.51 -6.23
N ALA A 41 4.85 -28.41 -6.53
CA ALA A 41 6.20 -28.39 -5.94
C ALA A 41 7.34 -28.16 -6.95
N GLY A 42 7.06 -28.27 -8.25
CA GLY A 42 8.08 -28.21 -9.31
C GLY A 42 8.92 -29.49 -9.43
N VAL A 43 9.67 -29.60 -10.54
CA VAL A 43 10.49 -30.79 -10.87
C VAL A 43 11.59 -31.06 -9.84
N GLU A 44 12.30 -30.02 -9.42
CA GLU A 44 13.50 -30.16 -8.57
C GLU A 44 13.13 -30.73 -7.19
N ARG A 45 12.05 -30.25 -6.58
CA ARG A 45 11.58 -30.76 -5.28
C ARG A 45 11.04 -32.18 -5.37
N LEU A 46 10.42 -32.52 -6.51
CA LEU A 46 9.93 -33.86 -6.77
C LEU A 46 11.08 -34.86 -6.90
N GLN A 47 12.20 -34.44 -7.50
CA GLN A 47 13.41 -35.24 -7.59
C GLN A 47 14.03 -35.50 -6.21
N GLU A 48 14.15 -34.46 -5.38
CA GLU A 48 14.60 -34.60 -3.99
C GLU A 48 13.71 -35.57 -3.21
N TYR A 49 12.38 -35.44 -3.35
CA TYR A 49 11.43 -36.35 -2.73
C TYR A 49 11.64 -37.82 -3.14
N HIS A 50 11.84 -38.08 -4.43
CA HIS A 50 12.09 -39.45 -4.90
C HIS A 50 13.42 -40.00 -4.42
N ASP A 51 14.47 -39.18 -4.43
CA ASP A 51 15.80 -39.59 -3.96
C ASP A 51 15.77 -39.91 -2.46
N ASP A 52 15.11 -39.08 -1.65
CA ASP A 52 14.93 -39.32 -0.21
C ASP A 52 14.05 -40.55 0.05
N LEU A 53 12.98 -40.74 -0.74
CA LEU A 53 12.10 -41.90 -0.59
C LEU A 53 12.80 -43.22 -0.98
N ASP A 54 13.57 -43.21 -2.07
CA ASP A 54 14.37 -44.36 -2.51
C ASP A 54 15.44 -44.72 -1.45
N ASN A 55 16.05 -43.70 -0.82
CA ASN A 55 17.02 -43.88 0.25
C ASN A 55 16.38 -44.46 1.53
N VAL A 56 15.19 -43.99 1.92
CA VAL A 56 14.53 -44.44 3.17
C VAL A 56 13.87 -45.82 3.04
N LEU A 57 13.37 -46.17 1.85
CA LEU A 57 12.68 -47.46 1.65
C LEU A 57 13.61 -48.64 1.34
N GLU A 58 14.89 -48.39 1.01
CA GLU A 58 15.94 -49.37 0.63
C GLU A 58 15.40 -50.69 0.03
N LEU A 59 14.69 -50.58 -1.09
CA LEU A 59 13.94 -51.72 -1.68
C LEU A 59 14.90 -52.78 -2.25
N ASN A 60 14.83 -54.01 -1.73
CA ASN A 60 15.47 -55.18 -2.33
C ASN A 60 14.42 -56.10 -2.97
N GLU A 61 14.81 -56.87 -4.01
CA GLU A 61 13.85 -57.65 -4.84
C GLU A 61 12.99 -58.65 -4.04
N THR A 62 13.39 -59.00 -2.82
CA THR A 62 12.71 -59.98 -1.97
C THR A 62 11.65 -59.40 -1.02
N ASN A 63 11.67 -58.10 -0.70
CA ASN A 63 10.72 -57.48 0.25
C ASN A 63 9.88 -56.32 -0.34
N GLN A 64 10.17 -55.92 -1.59
CA GLN A 64 9.64 -54.72 -2.24
C GLN A 64 8.11 -54.60 -2.20
N GLU A 65 7.36 -55.66 -2.55
CA GLU A 65 5.88 -55.60 -2.59
C GLU A 65 5.28 -55.40 -1.20
N THR A 66 5.90 -55.97 -0.16
CA THR A 66 5.42 -55.83 1.23
C THR A 66 5.70 -54.43 1.75
N VAL A 67 6.91 -53.91 1.52
CA VAL A 67 7.31 -52.56 1.94
C VAL A 67 6.43 -51.50 1.26
N LEU A 68 6.23 -51.60 -0.06
CA LEU A 68 5.42 -50.64 -0.81
C LEU A 68 3.93 -50.68 -0.42
N SER A 69 3.39 -51.87 -0.13
CA SER A 69 2.03 -51.99 0.38
C SER A 69 1.89 -51.30 1.74
N ARG A 70 2.85 -51.49 2.65
CA ARG A 70 2.80 -50.86 3.98
C ARG A 70 3.06 -49.35 3.94
N TRP A 71 3.92 -48.90 3.03
CA TRP A 71 4.13 -47.48 2.74
C TRP A 71 2.83 -46.82 2.29
N ARG A 72 2.10 -47.50 1.40
CA ARG A 72 0.79 -47.05 0.94
C ARG A 72 -0.24 -46.93 2.05
N GLU A 73 -0.41 -47.98 2.85
CA GLU A 73 -1.31 -47.94 3.99
C GLU A 73 -0.96 -46.77 4.95
N PHE A 74 0.34 -46.48 5.11
CA PHE A 74 0.81 -45.41 5.99
C PHE A 74 0.46 -44.01 5.51
N TYR A 75 0.83 -43.62 4.29
CA TYR A 75 0.52 -42.25 3.83
C TYR A 75 -0.99 -42.05 3.59
N LEU A 76 -1.77 -43.12 3.39
CA LEU A 76 -3.24 -43.08 3.34
C LEU A 76 -3.91 -42.97 4.73
N GLY A 77 -3.13 -43.06 5.81
CA GLY A 77 -3.61 -42.86 7.18
C GLY A 77 -4.33 -44.06 7.77
N GLU A 78 -4.04 -45.29 7.31
CA GLU A 78 -4.66 -46.48 7.87
C GLU A 78 -4.22 -46.72 9.33
N GLU A 79 -5.15 -47.17 10.17
CA GLU A 79 -4.89 -47.39 11.58
C GLU A 79 -3.82 -48.48 11.82
N GLY A 80 -2.77 -48.14 12.57
CA GLY A 80 -1.66 -49.04 12.90
C GLY A 80 -0.69 -49.34 11.75
N SER A 81 -0.85 -48.71 10.58
CA SER A 81 0.04 -48.86 9.42
C SER A 81 1.47 -48.37 9.69
N PHE A 82 1.63 -47.25 10.40
CA PHE A 82 2.93 -46.68 10.75
C PHE A 82 3.79 -47.65 11.55
N SER A 83 3.22 -48.29 12.58
CA SER A 83 3.93 -49.26 13.42
C SER A 83 4.37 -50.49 12.63
N LYS A 84 3.52 -50.98 11.72
CA LYS A 84 3.82 -52.12 10.84
C LYS A 84 4.91 -51.77 9.82
N LEU A 85 4.86 -50.57 9.25
CA LEU A 85 5.87 -50.10 8.31
C LEU A 85 7.23 -49.95 9.00
N LYS A 86 7.24 -49.36 10.21
CA LYS A 86 8.45 -49.24 11.04
C LYS A 86 9.08 -50.60 11.36
N GLU A 87 8.26 -51.60 11.66
CA GLU A 87 8.70 -52.98 11.92
C GLU A 87 9.30 -53.63 10.66
N VAL A 88 8.65 -53.45 9.50
CA VAL A 88 9.11 -54.02 8.23
C VAL A 88 10.40 -53.37 7.73
N LEU A 89 10.57 -52.06 7.93
CA LEU A 89 11.79 -51.31 7.58
C LEU A 89 12.88 -51.40 8.65
N ASN A 90 12.59 -52.02 9.82
CA ASN A 90 13.50 -52.12 10.95
C ASN A 90 14.09 -50.77 11.41
N LEU A 91 13.31 -49.70 11.33
CA LEU A 91 13.76 -48.34 11.64
C LEU A 91 13.85 -48.11 13.15
N THR A 92 15.06 -47.84 13.63
CA THR A 92 15.33 -47.59 15.06
C THR A 92 15.82 -46.18 15.36
N GLU A 93 16.33 -45.45 14.37
CA GLU A 93 16.85 -44.09 14.56
C GLU A 93 15.75 -43.02 14.43
N GLU A 94 15.76 -42.03 15.33
CA GLU A 94 14.71 -41.01 15.42
C GLU A 94 14.66 -40.10 14.19
N ASP A 95 15.82 -39.82 13.59
CA ASP A 95 15.95 -38.99 12.39
C ASP A 95 15.39 -39.69 11.14
N GLU A 96 15.61 -40.99 10.97
CA GLU A 96 15.03 -41.78 9.87
C GLU A 96 13.51 -41.87 9.97
N ILE A 97 12.99 -42.04 11.19
CA ILE A 97 11.55 -42.09 11.45
C ILE A 97 10.94 -40.70 11.18
N LYS A 98 11.64 -39.62 11.53
CA LYS A 98 11.19 -38.26 11.25
C LYS A 98 11.15 -38.00 9.74
N GLN A 99 12.20 -38.38 9.01
CA GLN A 99 12.26 -38.25 7.55
C GLN A 99 11.13 -39.05 6.86
N LEU A 100 10.86 -40.29 7.30
CA LEU A 100 9.75 -41.09 6.79
C LEU A 100 8.38 -40.41 6.98
N VAL A 101 8.17 -39.77 8.13
CA VAL A 101 6.94 -39.03 8.45
C VAL A 101 6.82 -37.77 7.58
N GLU A 102 7.91 -37.04 7.39
CA GLU A 102 7.96 -35.86 6.51
C GLU A 102 7.66 -36.21 5.05
N LEU A 103 8.21 -37.32 4.55
CA LEU A 103 7.93 -37.82 3.20
C LEU A 103 6.46 -38.23 3.03
N ALA A 104 5.86 -38.87 4.04
CA ALA A 104 4.46 -39.26 4.01
C ALA A 104 3.53 -38.03 4.09
N HIS A 105 3.92 -37.01 4.87
CA HIS A 105 3.21 -35.75 4.96
C HIS A 105 3.25 -35.00 3.63
N PHE A 106 4.44 -34.82 3.04
CA PHE A 106 4.62 -34.16 1.74
C PHE A 106 3.83 -34.86 0.64
N LYS A 107 3.84 -36.21 0.61
CA LYS A 107 3.05 -36.99 -0.36
C LYS A 107 1.55 -36.71 -0.30
N ARG A 108 1.05 -36.39 0.91
CA ARG A 108 -0.37 -36.13 1.16
C ARG A 108 -0.74 -34.65 1.03
N PHE A 109 0.21 -33.76 1.31
CA PHE A 109 0.03 -32.30 1.31
C PHE A 109 1.18 -31.60 0.55
N PRO A 110 1.24 -31.72 -0.79
CA PRO A 110 2.37 -31.24 -1.59
C PRO A 110 2.43 -29.71 -1.76
N THR A 111 1.36 -28.98 -1.43
CA THR A 111 1.25 -27.52 -1.57
C THR A 111 1.66 -26.74 -0.31
N GLU A 112 1.92 -27.41 0.82
CA GLU A 112 2.34 -26.74 2.05
C GLU A 112 3.86 -26.45 2.02
N GLU A 113 4.24 -25.17 1.96
CA GLU A 113 5.65 -24.73 2.03
C GLU A 113 6.23 -25.05 3.41
N TYR A 114 7.16 -26.02 3.45
CA TYR A 114 7.95 -26.45 4.60
C TYR A 114 7.16 -26.92 5.85
N SER A 115 7.41 -28.16 6.27
CA SER A 115 7.12 -28.64 7.63
C SER A 115 7.94 -27.93 8.73
N SER A 116 8.62 -26.81 8.42
CA SER A 116 9.52 -26.11 9.33
C SER A 116 8.74 -25.47 10.48
N GLY A 117 8.69 -26.18 11.60
CA GLY A 117 7.97 -25.78 12.81
C GLY A 117 6.95 -26.82 13.27
N MET A 118 6.52 -27.73 12.38
CA MET A 118 5.56 -28.79 12.70
C MET A 118 6.27 -29.96 13.41
N SER A 119 5.74 -30.39 14.55
CA SER A 119 6.34 -31.53 15.26
C SER A 119 6.06 -32.85 14.54
N GLN A 120 6.96 -33.84 14.67
CA GLN A 120 6.73 -35.19 14.11
C GLN A 120 5.39 -35.79 14.58
N LYS A 121 5.01 -35.54 15.84
CA LYS A 121 3.73 -35.99 16.41
C LYS A 121 2.55 -35.35 15.68
N GLU A 122 2.64 -34.07 15.35
CA GLU A 122 1.61 -33.31 14.65
C GLU A 122 1.45 -33.75 13.19
N MET A 123 2.56 -33.97 12.48
CA MET A 123 2.53 -34.56 11.14
C MET A 123 1.90 -35.96 11.15
N LEU A 124 2.26 -36.80 12.12
CA LEU A 124 1.65 -38.12 12.31
C LEU A 124 0.16 -38.02 12.60
N THR A 125 -0.25 -37.11 13.47
CA THR A 125 -1.67 -36.86 13.75
C THR A 125 -2.38 -36.48 12.46
N ARG A 126 -1.86 -35.53 11.65
CA ARG A 126 -2.46 -35.13 10.37
C ARG A 126 -2.56 -36.26 9.35
N ILE A 127 -1.51 -37.09 9.22
CA ILE A 127 -1.53 -38.28 8.37
C ILE A 127 -2.59 -39.28 8.86
N GLN A 128 -2.81 -39.38 10.17
CA GLN A 128 -3.77 -40.29 10.80
C GLN A 128 -5.19 -39.69 10.93
N THR A 129 -5.38 -38.38 10.76
CA THR A 129 -6.69 -37.75 10.78
C THR A 129 -7.47 -38.23 9.55
N ILE A 130 -8.65 -38.80 9.82
CA ILE A 130 -9.45 -39.60 8.89
C ILE A 130 -9.86 -38.77 7.66
N TYR A 131 -9.08 -38.88 6.59
CA TYR A 131 -9.55 -38.70 5.21
C TYR A 131 -8.78 -39.64 4.30
N SER A 132 -9.11 -40.93 4.35
CA SER A 132 -8.87 -41.74 3.15
C SER A 132 -9.74 -41.14 2.04
N GLN A 133 -9.28 -41.20 0.79
CA GLN A 133 -10.03 -40.73 -0.37
C GLN A 133 -11.47 -41.30 -0.39
N GLU A 134 -11.67 -42.49 0.17
CA GLU A 134 -12.98 -43.12 0.36
C GLU A 134 -13.94 -42.32 1.28
N VAL A 135 -13.43 -41.68 2.34
CA VAL A 135 -14.27 -40.90 3.27
C VAL A 135 -14.72 -39.59 2.62
N VAL A 136 -13.85 -38.97 1.83
CA VAL A 136 -14.17 -37.75 1.05
C VAL A 136 -15.25 -38.06 0.00
N GLN A 137 -15.10 -39.17 -0.74
CA GLN A 137 -16.09 -39.63 -1.71
C GLN A 137 -17.46 -39.92 -1.07
N GLU A 138 -17.49 -40.60 0.08
CA GLU A 138 -18.76 -40.86 0.76
C GLU A 138 -19.36 -39.59 1.39
N ARG A 139 -18.56 -38.55 1.68
CA ARG A 139 -19.04 -37.23 2.12
C ARG A 139 -19.66 -36.45 0.98
N GLU A 140 -19.06 -36.44 -0.20
CA GLU A 140 -19.67 -35.87 -1.41
C GLU A 140 -20.99 -36.57 -1.73
N ARG A 141 -20.97 -37.91 -1.73
CA ARG A 141 -22.18 -38.73 -1.91
C ARG A 141 -23.25 -38.45 -0.86
N PHE A 142 -22.86 -38.23 0.39
CA PHE A 142 -23.78 -37.82 1.45
C PHE A 142 -24.42 -36.46 1.12
N GLY A 143 -23.61 -35.49 0.67
CA GLY A 143 -24.05 -34.17 0.23
C GLY A 143 -25.08 -34.24 -0.89
N GLU A 144 -24.83 -35.04 -1.91
CA GLU A 144 -25.76 -35.25 -3.03
C GLU A 144 -27.10 -35.85 -2.57
N LEU A 145 -27.07 -36.88 -1.73
CA LEU A 145 -28.28 -37.58 -1.28
C LEU A 145 -29.11 -36.77 -0.26
N HIS A 146 -28.51 -35.77 0.40
CA HIS A 146 -29.15 -34.94 1.42
C HIS A 146 -29.30 -33.47 1.03
N SER A 147 -28.73 -33.07 -0.12
CA SER A 147 -28.62 -31.70 -0.65
C SER A 147 -27.93 -30.70 0.30
N CYS A 148 -27.00 -31.18 1.13
CA CYS A 148 -26.19 -30.33 2.02
C CYS A 148 -24.82 -30.06 1.40
N GLU A 149 -24.36 -28.81 1.54
CA GLU A 149 -23.06 -28.33 1.04
C GLU A 149 -22.35 -27.50 2.14
N GLY A 150 -21.05 -27.25 1.97
CA GLY A 150 -20.25 -26.41 2.87
C GLY A 150 -20.21 -26.91 4.33
N ALA A 151 -20.22 -25.99 5.29
CA ALA A 151 -20.16 -26.31 6.73
C ALA A 151 -21.30 -27.23 7.21
N ILE A 152 -22.50 -27.09 6.63
CA ILE A 152 -23.66 -27.92 6.99
C ILE A 152 -23.42 -29.39 6.59
N LEU A 153 -22.76 -29.62 5.45
CA LEU A 153 -22.33 -30.95 5.04
C LEU A 153 -21.28 -31.51 6.01
N VAL A 154 -20.26 -30.72 6.36
CA VAL A 154 -19.20 -31.12 7.30
C VAL A 154 -19.80 -31.57 8.63
N GLU A 155 -20.66 -30.74 9.21
CA GLU A 155 -21.28 -30.99 10.52
C GLU A 155 -22.20 -32.22 10.46
N SER A 156 -23.13 -32.26 9.49
CA SER A 156 -24.12 -33.34 9.39
C SER A 156 -23.48 -34.71 9.12
N PHE A 157 -22.47 -34.73 8.24
CA PHE A 157 -21.72 -35.94 7.94
C PHE A 157 -20.92 -36.42 9.15
N SER A 158 -20.23 -35.51 9.83
CA SER A 158 -19.39 -35.83 11.00
C SER A 158 -20.23 -36.34 12.18
N VAL A 159 -21.43 -35.78 12.40
CA VAL A 159 -22.35 -36.26 13.45
C VAL A 159 -22.72 -37.73 13.25
N ILE A 160 -23.04 -38.16 12.03
CA ILE A 160 -23.42 -39.54 11.75
C ILE A 160 -22.19 -40.45 11.73
N LEU A 161 -21.07 -39.97 11.18
CA LEU A 161 -19.81 -40.70 11.16
C LEU A 161 -19.31 -41.02 12.57
N GLU A 162 -19.35 -40.05 13.49
CA GLU A 162 -18.97 -40.21 14.90
C GLU A 162 -19.93 -41.12 15.67
N ALA A 163 -21.23 -41.02 15.39
CA ALA A 163 -22.25 -41.78 16.09
C ALA A 163 -22.31 -43.27 15.68
N ALA A 164 -22.17 -43.56 14.39
CA ALA A 164 -22.42 -44.90 13.84
C ALA A 164 -21.18 -45.58 13.23
N GLY A 165 -20.11 -44.81 12.97
CA GLY A 165 -18.89 -45.29 12.32
C GLY A 165 -19.02 -45.42 10.79
N PHE A 166 -17.88 -45.35 10.11
CA PHE A 166 -17.79 -45.28 8.64
C PHE A 166 -18.50 -46.44 7.93
N LYS A 167 -18.37 -47.66 8.44
CA LYS A 167 -18.99 -48.86 7.86
C LYS A 167 -20.52 -48.79 7.84
N LYS A 168 -21.16 -48.33 8.92
CA LYS A 168 -22.63 -48.18 8.98
C LYS A 168 -23.10 -47.01 8.12
N LEU A 169 -22.37 -45.89 8.12
CA LEU A 169 -22.65 -44.74 7.26
C LEU A 169 -22.64 -45.11 5.76
N ARG A 170 -21.63 -45.86 5.31
CA ARG A 170 -21.53 -46.33 3.93
C ARG A 170 -22.68 -47.27 3.55
N GLN A 171 -23.04 -48.19 4.45
CA GLN A 171 -24.20 -49.07 4.26
C GLN A 171 -25.52 -48.29 4.18
N TYR A 172 -25.65 -47.25 5.01
CA TYR A 172 -26.77 -46.33 4.99
C TYR A 172 -26.89 -45.60 3.66
N LEU A 173 -25.80 -44.98 3.18
CA LEU A 173 -25.78 -44.26 1.89
C LEU A 173 -26.13 -45.17 0.72
N GLN A 174 -25.59 -46.40 0.71
CA GLN A 174 -25.91 -47.38 -0.32
C GLN A 174 -27.38 -47.78 -0.33
N LYS A 175 -27.98 -48.03 0.84
CA LYS A 175 -29.40 -48.40 0.96
C LYS A 175 -30.30 -47.24 0.55
N LEU A 176 -29.97 -46.02 0.98
CA LEU A 176 -30.71 -44.83 0.62
C LEU A 176 -30.70 -44.61 -0.89
N GLU A 177 -29.53 -44.66 -1.51
CA GLU A 177 -29.39 -44.49 -2.96
C GLU A 177 -30.17 -45.56 -3.74
N ASN A 178 -30.09 -46.83 -3.31
CA ASN A 178 -30.86 -47.92 -3.92
C ASN A 178 -32.38 -47.67 -3.88
N ILE A 179 -32.89 -47.09 -2.79
CA ILE A 179 -34.32 -46.77 -2.66
C ILE A 179 -34.67 -45.53 -3.49
N LEU A 180 -33.86 -44.48 -3.46
CA LEU A 180 -34.11 -43.26 -4.22
C LEU A 180 -34.02 -43.49 -5.74
N ASN A 181 -33.25 -44.48 -6.19
CA ASN A 181 -33.18 -44.90 -7.59
C ASN A 181 -34.44 -45.64 -8.10
N LEU A 182 -35.43 -45.90 -7.24
CA LEU A 182 -36.74 -46.45 -7.64
C LEU A 182 -37.70 -45.39 -8.18
N LYS A 183 -37.24 -44.14 -8.28
CA LYS A 183 -38.00 -43.02 -8.84
C LYS A 183 -38.57 -43.36 -10.21
N SER A 184 -39.80 -42.89 -10.48
CA SER A 184 -40.37 -42.98 -11.82
C SER A 184 -39.56 -42.15 -12.83
N SER A 185 -39.58 -42.51 -14.12
CA SER A 185 -38.86 -41.78 -15.17
C SER A 185 -39.20 -40.29 -15.26
N ASP A 186 -40.38 -39.91 -14.77
CA ASP A 186 -40.91 -38.55 -14.84
C ASP A 186 -40.59 -37.73 -13.58
N THR A 187 -39.97 -38.35 -12.57
CA THR A 187 -39.61 -37.71 -11.29
C THR A 187 -38.23 -37.06 -11.39
N LYS A 188 -38.15 -35.73 -11.21
CA LYS A 188 -36.87 -35.02 -11.08
C LYS A 188 -36.16 -35.42 -9.77
N GLN A 189 -34.84 -35.58 -9.86
CA GLN A 189 -34.01 -35.97 -8.71
C GLN A 189 -34.02 -34.94 -7.59
N GLU A 190 -34.01 -33.66 -7.93
CA GLU A 190 -34.07 -32.54 -6.97
C GLU A 190 -35.36 -32.56 -6.13
N ASP A 191 -36.51 -32.76 -6.78
CA ASP A 191 -37.80 -32.84 -6.09
C ASP A 191 -37.83 -34.04 -5.12
N LEU A 192 -37.22 -35.16 -5.52
CA LEU A 192 -37.16 -36.37 -4.72
C LEU A 192 -36.29 -36.17 -3.46
N ILE A 193 -35.11 -35.57 -3.62
CA ILE A 193 -34.20 -35.25 -2.51
C ILE A 193 -34.83 -34.21 -1.58
N ALA A 194 -35.57 -33.23 -2.11
CA ALA A 194 -36.29 -32.26 -1.30
C ALA A 194 -37.41 -32.92 -0.46
N SER A 195 -38.14 -33.88 -1.03
CA SER A 195 -39.14 -34.66 -0.29
C SER A 195 -38.49 -35.61 0.74
N TRP A 196 -37.32 -36.18 0.43
CA TRP A 196 -36.48 -36.96 1.37
C TRP A 196 -36.09 -36.11 2.58
N ARG A 197 -35.54 -34.93 2.34
CA ARG A 197 -35.21 -33.95 3.38
C ARG A 197 -36.38 -33.63 4.28
N LYS A 198 -37.52 -33.27 3.67
CA LYS A 198 -38.75 -32.98 4.43
C LYS A 198 -39.18 -34.16 5.27
N PHE A 199 -39.01 -35.40 4.81
CA PHE A 199 -39.44 -36.58 5.55
C PHE A 199 -38.61 -36.83 6.81
N TYR A 200 -37.28 -36.96 6.70
CA TYR A 200 -36.47 -37.25 7.89
C TYR A 200 -36.46 -36.07 8.88
N GLN A 201 -36.66 -34.84 8.40
CA GLN A 201 -36.83 -33.63 9.25
C GLN A 201 -38.24 -33.47 9.84
N GLY A 202 -39.16 -34.42 9.63
CA GLY A 202 -40.51 -34.40 10.21
C GLY A 202 -41.46 -33.37 9.60
N GLY A 203 -41.18 -32.91 8.38
CA GLY A 203 -42.05 -32.03 7.60
C GLY A 203 -43.35 -32.70 7.18
N LYS A 204 -44.46 -31.95 7.25
CA LYS A 204 -45.77 -32.41 6.79
C LYS A 204 -45.70 -32.77 5.30
N ASP A 205 -46.37 -33.86 4.93
CA ASP A 205 -46.50 -34.38 3.56
C ASP A 205 -45.22 -34.96 2.91
N GLY A 206 -44.03 -34.83 3.52
CA GLY A 206 -42.77 -35.35 2.95
C GLY A 206 -42.80 -36.87 2.70
N PHE A 207 -43.28 -37.64 3.66
CA PHE A 207 -43.43 -39.10 3.52
C PHE A 207 -44.45 -39.50 2.45
N ALA A 208 -45.57 -38.78 2.37
CA ALA A 208 -46.63 -39.07 1.41
C ALA A 208 -46.18 -38.76 -0.03
N GLN A 209 -45.42 -37.67 -0.21
CA GLN A 209 -44.82 -37.29 -1.49
C GLN A 209 -43.75 -38.30 -1.93
N LEU A 210 -42.86 -38.72 -1.04
CA LEU A 210 -41.86 -39.76 -1.33
C LEU A 210 -42.49 -41.07 -1.79
N LYS A 211 -43.51 -41.57 -1.07
CA LYS A 211 -44.22 -42.80 -1.46
C LYS A 211 -44.81 -42.70 -2.86
N LYS A 212 -45.41 -41.55 -3.19
CA LYS A 212 -45.96 -41.28 -4.53
C LYS A 212 -44.88 -41.23 -5.61
N MET A 213 -43.74 -40.58 -5.33
CA MET A 213 -42.65 -40.38 -6.29
C MET A 213 -41.82 -41.65 -6.55
N LEU A 214 -41.79 -42.56 -5.56
CA LEU A 214 -41.13 -43.86 -5.61
C LEU A 214 -42.10 -45.02 -5.99
N ASN A 215 -43.37 -44.71 -6.29
CA ASN A 215 -44.42 -45.71 -6.59
C ASN A 215 -44.58 -46.83 -5.53
N LEU A 216 -44.38 -46.52 -4.25
CA LEU A 216 -44.48 -47.49 -3.15
C LEU A 216 -45.95 -47.68 -2.72
N THR A 217 -46.40 -48.92 -2.66
CA THR A 217 -47.76 -49.30 -2.25
C THR A 217 -47.79 -49.92 -0.85
N HIS A 218 -48.96 -49.96 -0.22
CA HIS A 218 -49.08 -50.41 1.17
C HIS A 218 -48.63 -51.86 1.32
N GLY A 219 -47.58 -52.11 2.13
CA GLY A 219 -47.02 -53.44 2.37
C GLY A 219 -45.71 -53.75 1.62
N ASP A 220 -45.15 -52.80 0.87
CA ASP A 220 -43.81 -52.94 0.30
C ASP A 220 -42.73 -52.92 1.40
N ASP A 221 -41.88 -53.95 1.45
CA ASP A 221 -40.75 -54.05 2.41
C ASP A 221 -39.82 -52.82 2.38
N LYS A 222 -39.82 -52.10 1.25
CA LYS A 222 -39.06 -50.86 1.03
C LYS A 222 -39.61 -49.66 1.79
N ILE A 223 -40.89 -49.64 2.14
CA ILE A 223 -41.46 -48.58 2.98
C ILE A 223 -40.85 -48.65 4.37
N LYS A 224 -40.75 -49.86 4.92
CA LYS A 224 -40.11 -50.11 6.21
C LYS A 224 -38.65 -49.68 6.18
N GLU A 225 -37.91 -50.08 5.15
CA GLU A 225 -36.50 -49.69 4.98
C GLU A 225 -36.33 -48.16 4.85
N LEU A 226 -37.21 -47.47 4.12
CA LEU A 226 -37.19 -46.00 4.01
C LEU A 226 -37.44 -45.30 5.36
N ILE A 227 -38.33 -45.83 6.19
CA ILE A 227 -38.59 -45.32 7.54
C ILE A 227 -37.37 -45.55 8.45
N GLU A 228 -36.76 -46.74 8.38
CA GLU A 228 -35.56 -47.07 9.16
C GLU A 228 -34.38 -46.15 8.80
N LEU A 229 -34.16 -45.87 7.51
CA LEU A 229 -33.13 -44.94 7.07
C LEU A 229 -33.39 -43.50 7.53
N ALA A 230 -34.65 -43.04 7.50
CA ALA A 230 -35.00 -41.69 7.96
C ALA A 230 -34.82 -41.56 9.48
N HIS A 231 -35.19 -42.60 10.22
CA HIS A 231 -34.99 -42.68 11.65
C HIS A 231 -33.49 -42.71 12.00
N PHE A 232 -32.69 -43.48 11.28
CA PHE A 232 -31.24 -43.54 11.47
C PHE A 232 -30.55 -42.19 11.20
N ASN A 233 -30.91 -41.50 10.11
CA ASN A 233 -30.34 -40.18 9.79
C ASN A 233 -30.61 -39.17 10.91
N ARG A 234 -31.83 -39.18 11.46
CA ARG A 234 -32.22 -38.26 12.55
C ARG A 234 -31.70 -38.67 13.92
N PHE A 235 -31.55 -39.98 14.17
CA PHE A 235 -31.17 -40.54 15.46
C PHE A 235 -30.04 -41.58 15.31
N PRO A 236 -28.83 -41.17 14.92
CA PRO A 236 -27.75 -42.09 14.56
C PRO A 236 -27.13 -42.84 15.76
N THR A 237 -27.41 -42.40 16.99
CA THR A 237 -26.86 -42.95 18.25
C THR A 237 -27.75 -43.97 18.95
N LYS A 238 -29.01 -44.15 18.54
CA LYS A 238 -29.89 -45.18 19.13
C LYS A 238 -29.50 -46.53 18.55
N GLU A 239 -28.96 -47.42 19.39
CA GLU A 239 -28.68 -48.81 19.01
C GLU A 239 -29.93 -49.46 18.39
N ASP A 240 -29.74 -50.00 17.19
CA ASP A 240 -30.63 -50.80 16.34
C ASP A 240 -32.15 -50.63 16.57
N SER A 241 -32.85 -50.10 15.56
CA SER A 241 -34.33 -50.08 15.45
C SER A 241 -34.99 -51.48 15.47
N SER A 242 -34.22 -52.54 15.74
CA SER A 242 -34.62 -53.93 15.87
C SER A 242 -35.52 -54.13 17.09
N GLY A 243 -36.78 -53.70 16.98
CA GLY A 243 -37.79 -53.80 18.03
C GLY A 243 -38.85 -52.70 17.99
N MET A 244 -38.58 -51.58 17.31
CA MET A 244 -39.58 -50.52 17.10
C MET A 244 -40.49 -50.86 15.92
N SER A 245 -41.79 -50.68 16.10
CA SER A 245 -42.76 -50.75 15.01
C SER A 245 -42.63 -49.55 14.06
N GLU A 246 -43.10 -49.69 12.82
CA GLU A 246 -43.11 -48.59 11.83
C GLU A 246 -43.84 -47.35 12.35
N GLU A 247 -44.92 -47.55 13.12
CA GLU A 247 -45.72 -46.47 13.70
C GLU A 247 -44.97 -45.71 14.80
N GLU A 248 -44.19 -46.40 15.63
CA GLU A 248 -43.34 -45.78 16.65
C GLU A 248 -42.22 -44.93 16.05
N MET A 249 -41.57 -45.42 14.97
CA MET A 249 -40.53 -44.66 14.27
C MET A 249 -41.11 -43.42 13.56
N LEU A 250 -42.28 -43.54 12.93
CA LEU A 250 -42.96 -42.40 12.31
C LEU A 250 -43.40 -41.34 13.33
N ASN A 251 -43.88 -41.78 14.50
CA ASN A 251 -44.25 -40.87 15.59
C ASN A 251 -43.02 -40.15 16.18
N ALA A 252 -41.88 -40.84 16.29
CA ALA A 252 -40.60 -40.25 16.72
C ALA A 252 -40.07 -39.22 15.70
N LEU A 253 -40.23 -39.48 14.41
CA LEU A 253 -39.91 -38.52 13.34
C LEU A 253 -40.88 -37.32 13.33
N ALA A 254 -42.10 -37.47 13.81
CA ALA A 254 -43.09 -36.39 13.88
C ALA A 254 -42.96 -35.48 15.11
N THR A 255 -42.17 -35.85 16.13
CA THR A 255 -42.07 -35.09 17.38
C THR A 255 -41.25 -33.80 17.19
N ILE A 256 -41.78 -32.67 17.68
CA ILE A 256 -41.27 -31.30 17.42
C ILE A 256 -40.05 -30.93 18.29
N GLU A 257 -39.81 -31.64 19.40
CA GLU A 257 -38.84 -31.25 20.44
C GLU A 257 -37.37 -31.11 19.98
N SER A 258 -36.99 -31.64 18.81
CA SER A 258 -35.63 -31.50 18.25
C SER A 258 -35.40 -30.25 17.37
N ARG A 259 -36.41 -29.41 17.11
CA ARG A 259 -36.26 -28.22 16.24
C ARG A 259 -35.60 -26.99 16.90
N ASN A 260 -35.38 -27.02 18.21
CA ASN A 260 -35.05 -25.81 18.98
C ASN A 260 -33.62 -25.76 19.55
N GLN A 261 -32.74 -26.72 19.21
CA GLN A 261 -31.32 -26.60 19.58
C GLN A 261 -30.55 -25.99 18.41
N PRO A 262 -29.80 -24.87 18.63
CA PRO A 262 -28.98 -24.29 17.59
C PRO A 262 -27.91 -25.31 17.15
N THR A 263 -27.61 -25.33 15.85
CA THR A 263 -26.49 -26.12 15.30
C THR A 263 -25.17 -25.67 15.89
N GLU A 264 -24.13 -26.52 15.87
CA GLU A 264 -22.81 -26.08 16.35
C GLU A 264 -22.24 -24.98 15.46
N LEU A 265 -22.61 -24.92 14.17
CA LEU A 265 -22.27 -23.80 13.30
C LEU A 265 -22.90 -22.48 13.76
N GLU A 266 -24.19 -22.48 14.12
CA GLU A 266 -24.87 -21.28 14.66
C GLU A 266 -24.32 -20.85 16.02
N ARG A 267 -23.81 -21.79 16.82
CA ARG A 267 -23.12 -21.49 18.09
C ARG A 267 -21.72 -20.94 17.84
N PHE A 268 -21.01 -21.49 16.86
CA PHE A 268 -19.69 -21.01 16.45
C PHE A 268 -19.78 -19.57 15.92
N GLU A 269 -20.77 -19.23 15.11
CA GLU A 269 -21.01 -17.85 14.65
C GLU A 269 -21.26 -16.86 15.80
N LYS A 270 -21.89 -17.32 16.88
CA LYS A 270 -22.16 -16.47 18.05
C LYS A 270 -20.96 -16.30 18.96
N LEU A 271 -20.05 -17.28 18.99
CA LEU A 271 -18.94 -17.33 19.95
C LEU A 271 -17.60 -16.89 19.34
N HIS A 272 -17.54 -16.70 18.02
CA HIS A 272 -16.31 -16.35 17.31
C HIS A 272 -16.58 -15.23 16.30
N VAL A 273 -15.62 -14.31 16.19
CA VAL A 273 -15.72 -13.16 15.27
C VAL A 273 -14.94 -13.46 14.00
N TYR A 274 -15.66 -13.86 12.96
CA TYR A 274 -15.11 -14.10 11.63
C TYR A 274 -16.00 -13.42 10.58
N ASP A 275 -15.43 -13.02 9.44
CA ASP A 275 -16.24 -12.71 8.26
C ASP A 275 -16.91 -13.98 7.71
N ALA A 276 -17.94 -13.82 6.87
CA ALA A 276 -18.78 -14.94 6.44
C ALA A 276 -18.02 -16.04 5.67
N ASP A 277 -16.95 -15.69 4.95
CA ASP A 277 -16.17 -16.64 4.16
C ASP A 277 -15.15 -17.37 5.06
N SER A 278 -14.47 -16.64 5.95
CA SER A 278 -13.51 -17.19 6.92
C SER A 278 -14.18 -18.05 8.00
N LEU A 279 -15.42 -17.74 8.39
CA LEU A 279 -16.15 -18.46 9.43
C LEU A 279 -16.38 -19.92 9.05
N VAL A 280 -16.79 -20.15 7.80
CA VAL A 280 -17.07 -21.49 7.27
C VAL A 280 -15.78 -22.31 7.17
N GLU A 281 -14.69 -21.69 6.76
CA GLU A 281 -13.38 -22.33 6.68
C GLU A 281 -12.86 -22.74 8.07
N GLN A 282 -12.86 -21.82 9.03
CA GLN A 282 -12.37 -22.10 10.40
C GLN A 282 -13.24 -23.12 11.13
N PHE A 283 -14.56 -23.03 11.00
CA PHE A 283 -15.47 -24.04 11.54
C PHE A 283 -15.18 -25.42 10.94
N THR A 284 -14.98 -25.48 9.62
CA THR A 284 -14.65 -26.73 8.93
C THR A 284 -13.35 -27.29 9.47
N VAL A 285 -12.27 -26.51 9.54
CA VAL A 285 -10.97 -26.93 10.07
C VAL A 285 -11.09 -27.52 11.48
N ILE A 286 -11.81 -26.86 12.38
CA ILE A 286 -11.97 -27.34 13.77
C ILE A 286 -12.79 -28.63 13.83
N VAL A 287 -13.90 -28.71 13.10
CA VAL A 287 -14.73 -29.94 13.05
C VAL A 287 -13.94 -31.10 12.47
N GLU A 288 -13.14 -30.85 11.43
CA GLU A 288 -12.32 -31.87 10.78
C GLU A 288 -11.18 -32.35 11.69
N ALA A 289 -10.56 -31.43 12.44
CA ALA A 289 -9.45 -31.73 13.34
C ALA A 289 -9.88 -32.37 14.67
N ALA A 290 -10.97 -31.90 15.29
CA ALA A 290 -11.37 -32.28 16.64
C ALA A 290 -12.71 -33.06 16.73
N GLY A 291 -13.56 -32.98 15.71
CA GLY A 291 -14.89 -33.58 15.70
C GLY A 291 -15.98 -32.72 16.34
N VAL A 292 -17.23 -32.94 15.94
CA VAL A 292 -18.40 -32.15 16.37
C VAL A 292 -18.65 -32.35 17.87
N LYS A 293 -18.44 -33.57 18.38
CA LYS A 293 -18.58 -33.84 19.83
C LYS A 293 -17.66 -32.96 20.68
N ARG A 294 -16.42 -32.78 20.25
CA ARG A 294 -15.43 -32.00 21.01
C ARG A 294 -15.68 -30.49 20.88
N LEU A 295 -16.08 -30.04 19.70
CA LEU A 295 -16.52 -28.66 19.48
C LEU A 295 -17.72 -28.30 20.36
N ARG A 296 -18.68 -29.22 20.52
CA ARG A 296 -19.83 -29.03 21.42
C ARG A 296 -19.41 -28.88 22.89
N GLU A 297 -18.46 -29.69 23.35
CA GLU A 297 -17.88 -29.54 24.69
C GLU A 297 -17.21 -28.18 24.88
N TYR A 298 -16.44 -27.75 23.86
CA TYR A 298 -15.82 -26.43 23.83
C TYR A 298 -16.86 -25.29 23.93
N HIS A 299 -17.91 -25.31 23.09
CA HIS A 299 -18.96 -24.29 23.15
C HIS A 299 -19.68 -24.26 24.50
N ASN A 300 -20.01 -25.42 25.07
CA ASN A 300 -20.65 -25.50 26.39
C ASN A 300 -19.77 -24.89 27.48
N ASP A 301 -18.48 -25.21 27.47
CA ASP A 301 -17.52 -24.71 28.45
C ASP A 301 -17.29 -23.20 28.27
N LEU A 302 -17.19 -22.72 27.03
CA LEU A 302 -16.98 -21.31 26.71
C LEU A 302 -18.21 -20.43 27.05
N GLU A 303 -19.41 -20.87 26.67
CA GLU A 303 -20.67 -20.19 27.03
C GLU A 303 -20.86 -20.14 28.55
N GLY A 304 -20.51 -21.23 29.24
CA GLY A 304 -20.59 -21.31 30.70
C GLY A 304 -19.67 -20.32 31.43
N ILE A 305 -18.52 -19.99 30.85
CA ILE A 305 -17.55 -19.05 31.42
C ILE A 305 -17.84 -17.60 30.98
N LEU A 306 -17.99 -17.35 29.68
CA LEU A 306 -18.13 -15.99 29.15
C LEU A 306 -19.52 -15.40 29.41
N LYS A 307 -20.57 -16.21 29.57
CA LYS A 307 -21.94 -15.77 29.90
C LYS A 307 -22.37 -14.50 29.15
N LEU A 308 -22.16 -14.45 27.83
CA LEU A 308 -22.22 -13.23 27.01
C LEU A 308 -23.51 -12.38 27.18
N GLU A 309 -24.62 -13.00 27.55
CA GLU A 309 -25.89 -12.32 27.88
C GLU A 309 -25.75 -11.30 29.03
N SER A 310 -24.82 -11.49 29.96
CA SER A 310 -24.56 -10.54 31.06
C SER A 310 -23.83 -9.27 30.62
N PHE A 311 -23.27 -9.24 29.41
CA PHE A 311 -22.45 -8.13 28.91
C PHE A 311 -23.21 -7.14 28.01
N GLY A 312 -24.43 -7.46 27.56
CA GLY A 312 -25.24 -6.57 26.69
C GLY A 312 -24.46 -6.09 25.46
N ASP A 313 -24.45 -4.77 25.22
CA ASP A 313 -23.75 -4.14 24.08
C ASP A 313 -22.23 -4.36 24.07
N LYS A 314 -21.63 -4.81 25.18
CA LYS A 314 -20.18 -5.09 25.29
C LYS A 314 -19.80 -6.51 24.89
N ALA A 315 -20.76 -7.38 24.58
CA ALA A 315 -20.49 -8.79 24.24
C ALA A 315 -19.54 -8.94 23.03
N PHE A 316 -19.69 -8.08 22.01
CA PHE A 316 -18.81 -8.08 20.84
C PHE A 316 -17.35 -7.78 21.21
N SER A 317 -17.11 -6.81 22.10
CA SER A 317 -15.77 -6.46 22.57
C SER A 317 -15.10 -7.59 23.37
N VAL A 318 -15.88 -8.40 24.09
CA VAL A 318 -15.37 -9.58 24.81
C VAL A 318 -14.95 -10.66 23.82
N LEU A 319 -15.77 -10.94 22.81
CA LEU A 319 -15.47 -11.92 21.76
C LEU A 319 -14.24 -11.55 20.93
N LEU A 320 -14.07 -10.27 20.59
CA LEU A 320 -12.90 -9.78 19.86
C LEU A 320 -11.60 -9.97 20.65
N ARG A 321 -11.63 -9.77 21.97
CA ARG A 321 -10.45 -10.00 22.83
C ARG A 321 -10.21 -11.47 23.12
N TRP A 322 -11.27 -12.27 23.21
CA TRP A 322 -11.16 -13.73 23.24
C TRP A 322 -10.40 -14.22 22.01
N GLN A 323 -10.74 -13.71 20.82
CA GLN A 323 -10.03 -13.98 19.57
C GLN A 323 -8.56 -13.61 19.62
N LYS A 324 -8.25 -12.36 19.98
CA LYS A 324 -6.86 -11.90 20.10
C LYS A 324 -6.05 -12.73 21.10
N PHE A 325 -6.67 -13.16 22.19
CA PHE A 325 -6.03 -14.01 23.19
C PHE A 325 -5.65 -15.39 22.65
N TYR A 326 -6.59 -16.13 22.03
CA TYR A 326 -6.24 -17.45 21.50
C TYR A 326 -5.33 -17.38 20.26
N GLN A 327 -5.34 -16.28 19.50
CA GLN A 327 -4.40 -16.05 18.39
C GLN A 327 -3.00 -15.62 18.85
N GLY A 328 -2.82 -15.31 20.15
CA GLY A 328 -1.53 -14.90 20.73
C GLY A 328 -1.21 -13.41 20.54
N GLU A 329 -2.20 -12.60 20.15
CA GLU A 329 -2.10 -11.16 19.93
C GLU A 329 -2.36 -10.35 21.21
N GLU A 330 -2.98 -10.95 22.22
CA GLU A 330 -3.27 -10.34 23.52
C GLU A 330 -2.82 -11.25 24.67
N ALA A 331 -2.30 -10.65 25.74
CA ALA A 331 -1.96 -11.39 26.96
C ALA A 331 -3.21 -11.67 27.80
N LEU A 332 -3.20 -12.76 28.57
CA LEU A 332 -4.31 -13.15 29.47
C LEU A 332 -4.77 -12.01 30.39
N ALA A 333 -3.85 -11.14 30.83
CA ALA A 333 -4.16 -9.98 31.67
C ALA A 333 -5.10 -8.95 30.98
N GLY A 334 -5.03 -8.81 29.66
CA GLY A 334 -5.90 -7.91 28.90
C GLY A 334 -7.35 -8.41 28.82
N LEU A 335 -7.52 -9.73 28.66
CA LEU A 335 -8.81 -10.40 28.70
C LEU A 335 -9.40 -10.41 30.13
N ASP A 336 -8.58 -10.70 31.14
CA ASP A 336 -8.96 -10.73 32.56
C ASP A 336 -9.48 -9.37 33.07
N MET A 337 -8.87 -8.26 32.64
CA MET A 337 -9.28 -6.90 33.03
C MET A 337 -10.74 -6.57 32.63
N ILE A 338 -11.21 -7.08 31.50
CA ILE A 338 -12.60 -6.84 31.04
C ILE A 338 -13.58 -7.82 31.67
N LEU A 339 -13.15 -9.06 31.89
CA LEU A 339 -13.99 -10.07 32.52
C LEU A 339 -14.22 -9.76 34.02
N GLN A 340 -13.19 -9.29 34.75
CA GLN A 340 -13.31 -8.91 36.17
C GLN A 340 -14.27 -7.75 36.45
N GLY A 341 -14.56 -6.91 35.44
CA GLY A 341 -15.53 -5.82 35.57
C GLY A 341 -17.00 -6.28 35.59
N THR A 342 -17.30 -7.56 35.35
CA THR A 342 -18.68 -8.06 35.16
C THR A 342 -18.91 -9.52 35.59
N VAL A 343 -17.87 -10.37 35.59
CA VAL A 343 -17.91 -11.78 36.00
C VAL A 343 -16.75 -12.07 36.97
N GLU A 344 -17.04 -12.61 38.16
CA GLU A 344 -15.99 -13.09 39.09
C GLU A 344 -15.40 -14.41 38.59
N LEU A 345 -14.26 -14.35 37.89
CA LEU A 345 -13.52 -15.55 37.47
C LEU A 345 -12.69 -16.09 38.62
N ASN A 346 -12.83 -17.39 38.91
CA ASN A 346 -11.93 -18.07 39.85
C ASN A 346 -10.72 -18.66 39.11
N ALA A 347 -9.70 -19.10 39.86
CA ALA A 347 -8.48 -19.69 39.29
C ALA A 347 -8.76 -20.94 38.41
N GLY A 348 -9.84 -21.67 38.68
CA GLY A 348 -10.31 -22.78 37.85
C GLY A 348 -10.88 -22.32 36.51
N ASP A 349 -11.61 -21.21 36.48
CA ASP A 349 -12.17 -20.63 35.25
C ASP A 349 -11.06 -20.08 34.34
N ILE A 350 -10.07 -19.41 34.92
CA ILE A 350 -8.88 -18.91 34.18
C ILE A 350 -8.11 -20.08 33.56
N LYS A 351 -7.87 -21.14 34.33
CA LYS A 351 -7.24 -22.36 33.81
C LYS A 351 -8.04 -22.95 32.65
N LYS A 352 -9.37 -22.97 32.77
CA LYS A 352 -10.25 -23.50 31.74
C LYS A 352 -10.25 -22.62 30.49
N LEU A 353 -10.21 -21.28 30.62
CA LEU A 353 -10.05 -20.36 29.49
C LEU A 353 -8.75 -20.59 28.73
N ILE A 354 -7.62 -20.81 29.42
CA ILE A 354 -6.34 -21.12 28.77
C ILE A 354 -6.44 -22.43 27.96
N GLN A 355 -7.11 -23.44 28.52
CA GLN A 355 -7.35 -24.72 27.83
C GLN A 355 -8.24 -24.56 26.60
N LEU A 356 -9.29 -23.74 26.69
CA LEU A 356 -10.18 -23.45 25.57
C LEU A 356 -9.46 -22.65 24.48
N ALA A 357 -8.66 -21.64 24.85
CA ALA A 357 -7.88 -20.85 23.90
C ALA A 357 -6.84 -21.70 23.16
N HIS A 358 -6.17 -22.59 23.89
CA HIS A 358 -5.25 -23.54 23.29
C HIS A 358 -5.97 -24.53 22.36
N PHE A 359 -7.16 -25.01 22.73
CA PHE A 359 -7.95 -25.90 21.87
C PHE A 359 -8.41 -25.20 20.58
N GLU A 360 -8.87 -23.96 20.67
CA GLU A 360 -9.31 -23.18 19.51
C GLU A 360 -8.17 -22.99 18.51
N ARG A 361 -6.97 -22.67 18.99
CA ARG A 361 -5.79 -22.50 18.14
C ARG A 361 -5.22 -23.83 17.63
N PHE A 362 -5.31 -24.89 18.44
CA PHE A 362 -4.73 -26.20 18.15
C PHE A 362 -5.77 -27.32 18.38
N PRO A 363 -6.76 -27.45 17.47
CA PRO A 363 -7.85 -28.41 17.63
C PRO A 363 -7.34 -29.85 17.51
N THR A 364 -7.66 -30.71 18.49
CA THR A 364 -7.25 -32.13 18.52
C THR A 364 -8.34 -33.04 19.11
N LYS A 365 -8.38 -34.32 18.69
CA LYS A 365 -9.35 -35.33 19.16
C LYS A 365 -9.12 -35.88 20.57
N GLU A 366 -7.88 -35.90 21.06
CA GLU A 366 -7.50 -36.65 22.27
C GLU A 366 -7.73 -35.89 23.59
N GLY A 367 -8.08 -34.60 23.53
CA GLY A 367 -8.19 -33.75 24.72
C GLY A 367 -6.83 -33.48 25.40
N LEU A 368 -6.75 -32.42 26.20
CA LEU A 368 -5.52 -31.92 26.83
C LEU A 368 -5.04 -32.78 28.02
N SER A 369 -4.79 -34.06 27.79
CA SER A 369 -4.30 -34.99 28.79
C SER A 369 -2.77 -34.81 28.98
N GLY A 370 -2.37 -33.95 29.92
CA GLY A 370 -0.98 -33.90 30.44
C GLY A 370 -0.17 -32.62 30.21
N MET A 371 -0.70 -31.58 29.54
CA MET A 371 0.02 -30.30 29.36
C MET A 371 -0.15 -29.35 30.56
N SER A 372 0.93 -28.69 30.99
CA SER A 372 0.87 -27.65 32.04
C SER A 372 0.33 -26.32 31.49
N GLU A 373 -0.29 -25.50 32.35
CA GLU A 373 -0.77 -24.15 32.01
C GLU A 373 0.33 -23.26 31.41
N THR A 374 1.53 -23.36 31.96
CA THR A 374 2.73 -22.63 31.48
C THR A 374 3.16 -23.05 30.07
N THR A 375 2.94 -24.32 29.70
CA THR A 375 3.28 -24.83 28.37
C THR A 375 2.25 -24.34 27.36
N MET A 376 0.96 -24.37 27.73
CA MET A 376 -0.11 -23.87 26.88
C MET A 376 0.01 -22.37 26.62
N LEU A 377 0.30 -21.56 27.64
CA LEU A 377 0.53 -20.13 27.47
C LEU A 377 1.75 -19.83 26.57
N ARG A 378 2.86 -20.54 26.77
CA ARG A 378 4.04 -20.37 25.91
C ARG A 378 3.74 -20.71 24.45
N ALA A 379 2.96 -21.76 24.19
CA ALA A 379 2.54 -22.13 22.84
C ALA A 379 1.61 -21.07 22.20
N LEU A 380 0.79 -20.39 23.01
CA LEU A 380 0.00 -19.25 22.55
C LEU A 380 0.88 -18.02 22.28
N GLU A 381 2.05 -17.90 22.91
CA GLU A 381 2.97 -16.75 22.82
C GLU A 381 4.04 -16.86 21.71
N THR A 382 4.23 -18.01 21.04
CA THR A 382 5.39 -18.28 20.15
C THR A 382 5.37 -17.63 18.75
N VAL A 383 4.57 -16.59 18.51
CA VAL A 383 4.74 -15.74 17.31
C VAL A 383 5.79 -14.66 17.63
N PRO A 384 6.73 -14.33 16.72
CA PRO A 384 7.59 -13.16 16.91
C PRO A 384 6.69 -11.96 17.14
N ARG A 385 6.88 -11.26 18.27
CA ARG A 385 6.14 -10.02 18.60
C ARG A 385 6.04 -9.15 17.36
N ALA A 386 4.87 -9.19 16.71
CA ALA A 386 4.46 -8.11 15.86
C ALA A 386 4.53 -6.87 16.75
N GLN A 387 5.23 -5.87 16.23
CA GLN A 387 5.28 -4.51 16.76
C GLN A 387 3.91 -4.12 17.26
N THR A 388 3.86 -3.30 18.30
CA THR A 388 2.66 -2.60 18.79
C THR A 388 1.80 -2.11 17.63
N ASN A 389 0.88 -2.97 17.18
CA ASN A 389 -0.12 -2.67 16.20
C ASN A 389 -1.33 -2.27 17.02
N THR A 390 -1.51 -0.97 17.19
CA THR A 390 -2.86 -0.42 17.19
C THR A 390 -3.60 -1.08 16.03
N ASP A 391 -4.67 -1.81 16.38
CA ASP A 391 -5.59 -2.50 15.48
C ASP A 391 -5.77 -1.68 14.19
N PRO A 392 -5.43 -2.20 12.98
CA PRO A 392 -5.58 -1.46 11.73
C PRO A 392 -7.00 -0.90 11.56
N PHE A 393 -8.02 -1.62 12.03
CA PHE A 393 -9.41 -1.16 11.91
C PHE A 393 -9.72 0.01 12.86
N GLN A 394 -9.24 -0.02 14.11
CA GLN A 394 -9.37 1.15 14.99
C GLN A 394 -8.51 2.31 14.49
N ARG A 395 -7.26 2.04 14.06
CA ARG A 395 -6.34 3.06 13.51
C ARG A 395 -6.97 3.76 12.30
N ILE A 396 -7.63 3.04 11.41
CA ILE A 396 -8.28 3.62 10.22
C ILE A 396 -9.44 4.56 10.61
N GLU A 397 -10.30 4.17 11.55
CA GLU A 397 -11.52 4.95 11.88
C GLU A 397 -11.22 6.35 12.41
N TRP A 398 -10.34 6.49 13.42
CA TRP A 398 -10.02 7.82 13.94
C TRP A 398 -9.01 8.60 13.10
N PHE A 399 -8.21 7.94 12.25
CA PHE A 399 -7.39 8.65 11.26
C PHE A 399 -8.26 9.40 10.26
N GLU A 400 -9.37 8.79 9.84
CA GLU A 400 -10.35 9.42 8.96
C GLU A 400 -11.05 10.60 9.64
N ASP A 401 -11.39 10.47 10.92
CA ASP A 401 -11.99 11.56 11.69
C ASP A 401 -11.02 12.74 11.86
N ILE A 402 -9.77 12.51 12.24
CA ILE A 402 -8.75 13.57 12.34
C ILE A 402 -8.51 14.21 10.97
N SER A 403 -8.44 13.42 9.91
CA SER A 403 -8.25 13.95 8.55
C SER A 403 -9.42 14.82 8.10
N ARG A 404 -10.65 14.48 8.52
CA ARG A 404 -11.85 15.29 8.28
C ARG A 404 -11.80 16.60 9.06
N GLU A 405 -11.48 16.55 10.35
CA GLU A 405 -11.34 17.75 11.18
C GLU A 405 -10.23 18.67 10.65
N CYS A 406 -9.07 18.13 10.26
CA CYS A 406 -8.00 18.87 9.59
C CYS A 406 -8.45 19.53 8.28
N PHE A 407 -9.34 18.88 7.52
CA PHE A 407 -9.86 19.46 6.28
C PHE A 407 -10.82 20.63 6.56
N ASP A 408 -11.50 20.63 7.70
CA ASP A 408 -12.47 21.63 8.11
C ASP A 408 -11.84 22.86 8.80
N GLU A 409 -10.58 22.77 9.23
CA GLU A 409 -9.78 23.90 9.73
C GLU A 409 -9.72 25.09 8.75
N PRO A 410 -9.51 26.33 9.25
CA PRO A 410 -9.38 27.51 8.39
C PRO A 410 -8.28 27.38 7.34
N TYR A 411 -8.57 27.81 6.11
CA TYR A 411 -7.61 27.72 5.02
C TYR A 411 -6.44 28.69 5.21
N MET A 412 -5.27 28.14 5.52
CA MET A 412 -4.04 28.92 5.71
C MET A 412 -3.64 29.65 4.42
N GLY A 413 -3.37 30.96 4.55
CA GLY A 413 -2.96 31.80 3.43
C GLY A 413 -4.09 32.25 2.51
N TYR A 414 -5.35 32.20 2.97
CA TYR A 414 -6.53 32.62 2.22
C TYR A 414 -6.33 33.92 1.43
N ASP A 415 -5.91 35.00 2.10
CA ASP A 415 -5.75 36.34 1.50
C ASP A 415 -4.70 36.38 0.37
N LEU A 416 -3.73 35.47 0.42
CA LEU A 416 -2.65 35.37 -0.58
C LEU A 416 -3.04 34.50 -1.78
N ILE A 417 -3.87 33.47 -1.55
CA ILE A 417 -4.09 32.38 -2.51
C ILE A 417 -5.45 32.50 -3.20
N VAL A 418 -6.54 32.66 -2.43
CA VAL A 418 -7.91 32.58 -2.95
C VAL A 418 -8.23 33.75 -3.88
N PRO A 419 -8.02 35.03 -3.49
CA PRO A 419 -8.29 36.17 -4.37
C PRO A 419 -7.46 36.13 -5.66
N ARG A 420 -6.18 35.73 -5.57
CA ARG A 420 -5.28 35.62 -6.72
C ARG A 420 -5.75 34.56 -7.70
N THR A 421 -6.11 33.37 -7.20
CA THR A 421 -6.61 32.26 -8.01
C THR A 421 -7.92 32.64 -8.69
N LEU A 422 -8.85 33.26 -7.95
CA LEU A 422 -10.13 33.72 -8.48
C LEU A 422 -9.96 34.75 -9.61
N ARG A 423 -9.01 35.69 -9.46
CA ARG A 423 -8.68 36.66 -10.50
C ARG A 423 -8.19 35.98 -11.78
N ILE A 424 -7.25 35.04 -11.67
CA ILE A 424 -6.73 34.27 -12.81
C ILE A 424 -7.87 33.53 -13.53
N LEU A 425 -8.77 32.89 -12.78
CA LEU A 425 -9.90 32.15 -13.37
C LEU A 425 -10.91 33.08 -14.05
N ARG A 426 -11.14 34.28 -13.50
CA ARG A 426 -11.98 35.32 -14.14
C ARG A 426 -11.35 35.81 -15.45
N ASP A 427 -10.04 36.04 -15.44
CA ASP A 427 -9.29 36.44 -16.64
C ASP A 427 -9.35 35.35 -17.72
N PHE A 428 -9.16 34.08 -17.35
CA PHE A 428 -9.27 32.97 -18.31
C PHE A 428 -10.69 32.81 -18.89
N ALA A 429 -11.72 32.95 -18.04
CA ALA A 429 -13.11 32.87 -18.50
C ALA A 429 -13.48 33.97 -19.51
N THR A 430 -12.92 35.18 -19.34
CA THR A 430 -13.13 36.30 -20.28
C THR A 430 -12.32 36.15 -21.57
N GLN A 431 -11.13 35.55 -21.49
CA GLN A 431 -10.26 35.28 -22.65
C GLN A 431 -10.72 34.09 -23.50
N TRP A 432 -11.58 33.22 -22.97
CA TRP A 432 -12.07 32.04 -23.70
C TRP A 432 -12.68 32.39 -25.06
N ARG A 433 -12.04 31.85 -26.11
CA ARG A 433 -12.45 31.97 -27.51
C ARG A 433 -12.19 30.64 -28.21
N THR A 434 -13.22 30.07 -28.83
CA THR A 434 -13.15 28.80 -29.56
C THR A 434 -12.19 28.84 -30.75
N THR A 435 -11.82 30.02 -31.24
CA THR A 435 -10.87 30.23 -32.34
C THR A 435 -9.42 30.34 -31.89
N GLU A 436 -9.16 30.62 -30.62
CA GLU A 436 -7.80 30.85 -30.09
C GLU A 436 -7.37 29.72 -29.15
N HIS A 437 -8.31 29.21 -28.35
CA HIS A 437 -8.08 28.23 -27.31
C HIS A 437 -8.72 26.87 -27.67
N LYS A 438 -8.09 25.77 -27.25
CA LYS A 438 -8.59 24.40 -27.50
C LYS A 438 -9.85 24.07 -26.67
N VAL A 439 -9.88 24.47 -25.41
CA VAL A 439 -10.92 24.11 -24.41
C VAL A 439 -10.99 25.15 -23.28
N PRO A 440 -12.16 25.46 -22.68
CA PRO A 440 -12.30 26.43 -21.59
C PRO A 440 -11.93 25.79 -20.23
N CYS A 441 -10.69 25.32 -20.10
CA CYS A 441 -10.22 24.75 -18.84
C CYS A 441 -8.75 25.04 -18.55
N THR A 442 -8.40 24.93 -17.27
CA THR A 442 -7.03 24.92 -16.77
C THR A 442 -6.86 23.82 -15.71
N SER A 443 -5.62 23.58 -15.30
CA SER A 443 -5.27 22.65 -14.24
C SER A 443 -4.79 23.39 -12.98
N ILE A 444 -5.13 22.88 -11.80
CA ILE A 444 -4.47 23.24 -10.54
C ILE A 444 -3.50 22.12 -10.19
N VAL A 445 -2.20 22.43 -10.19
CA VAL A 445 -1.13 21.45 -10.03
C VAL A 445 -0.43 21.66 -8.69
N GLY A 446 -0.24 20.57 -7.96
CA GLY A 446 0.47 20.57 -6.68
C GLY A 446 0.41 19.21 -6.00
N PRO A 447 1.19 19.00 -4.94
CA PRO A 447 1.25 17.71 -4.25
C PRO A 447 -0.03 17.40 -3.47
N THR A 448 -0.18 16.15 -3.07
CA THR A 448 -1.17 15.79 -2.06
C THR A 448 -0.99 16.62 -0.79
N LEU A 449 -2.09 16.93 -0.10
CA LEU A 449 -2.14 17.77 1.10
C LEU A 449 -1.70 19.24 0.92
N SER A 450 -1.35 19.70 -0.29
CA SER A 450 -1.03 21.12 -0.54
C SER A 450 -2.24 22.07 -0.51
N GLY A 451 -3.41 21.60 -0.04
CA GLY A 451 -4.63 22.40 0.04
C GLY A 451 -5.36 22.64 -1.28
N LYS A 452 -5.09 21.91 -2.37
CA LYS A 452 -5.75 22.11 -3.68
C LYS A 452 -7.27 21.95 -3.62
N SER A 453 -7.72 20.84 -3.03
CA SER A 453 -9.14 20.54 -2.87
C SER A 453 -9.81 21.58 -1.97
N ARG A 454 -9.11 22.00 -0.91
CA ARG A 454 -9.61 23.05 -0.01
C ARG A 454 -9.69 24.41 -0.71
N LEU A 455 -8.72 24.78 -1.54
CA LEU A 455 -8.76 25.98 -2.39
C LEU A 455 -10.02 26.02 -3.26
N ILE A 456 -10.41 24.89 -3.85
CA ILE A 456 -11.65 24.79 -4.64
C ILE A 456 -12.89 25.01 -3.76
N VAL A 457 -12.88 24.50 -2.53
CA VAL A 457 -13.95 24.74 -1.55
C VAL A 457 -14.03 26.22 -1.17
N GLU A 458 -12.90 26.89 -0.90
CA GLU A 458 -12.88 28.32 -0.58
C GLU A 458 -13.38 29.19 -1.75
N LEU A 459 -13.11 28.79 -3.01
CA LEU A 459 -13.66 29.47 -4.18
C LEU A 459 -15.21 29.45 -4.22
N THR A 460 -15.85 28.48 -3.55
CA THR A 460 -17.33 28.38 -3.52
C THR A 460 -18.01 29.55 -2.81
N GLU A 461 -17.28 30.31 -1.99
CA GLU A 461 -17.80 31.53 -1.37
C GLU A 461 -17.96 32.67 -2.37
N HIS A 462 -17.22 32.63 -3.48
CA HIS A 462 -17.09 33.74 -4.43
C HIS A 462 -17.71 33.45 -5.80
N VAL A 463 -17.89 32.18 -6.15
CA VAL A 463 -18.43 31.75 -7.44
C VAL A 463 -19.23 30.46 -7.31
N CYS A 464 -20.23 30.23 -8.17
CA CYS A 464 -20.97 28.97 -8.18
C CYS A 464 -20.07 27.83 -8.67
N VAL A 465 -19.56 27.02 -7.75
CA VAL A 465 -18.74 25.85 -8.09
C VAL A 465 -19.61 24.60 -8.19
N VAL A 466 -19.59 23.93 -9.35
CA VAL A 466 -20.06 22.55 -9.49
C VAL A 466 -18.87 21.66 -9.16
N TYR A 467 -18.79 21.21 -7.91
CA TYR A 467 -17.68 20.41 -7.40
C TYR A 467 -17.91 18.92 -7.67
N VAL A 468 -16.91 18.23 -8.23
CA VAL A 468 -16.96 16.79 -8.52
C VAL A 468 -15.64 16.13 -8.15
N CYS A 469 -15.62 15.33 -7.08
CA CYS A 469 -14.48 14.52 -6.66
C CYS A 469 -14.58 13.10 -7.24
N ILE A 470 -13.60 12.69 -8.06
CA ILE A 470 -13.64 11.44 -8.85
C ILE A 470 -12.89 10.27 -8.19
N ARG A 471 -12.54 10.34 -6.90
CA ARG A 471 -11.83 9.27 -6.17
C ARG A 471 -12.44 7.88 -6.29
N PRO A 472 -11.67 6.78 -6.15
CA PRO A 472 -12.21 5.42 -6.26
C PRO A 472 -13.35 5.14 -5.26
N ARG A 473 -14.20 4.18 -5.58
CA ARG A 473 -15.26 3.73 -4.66
C ARG A 473 -14.62 3.10 -3.42
N GLY A 474 -15.06 3.51 -2.23
CA GLY A 474 -14.48 3.05 -0.96
C GLY A 474 -13.28 3.84 -0.47
N SER A 475 -12.83 4.86 -1.21
CA SER A 475 -11.83 5.81 -0.71
C SER A 475 -12.35 6.57 0.51
N THR A 476 -11.56 6.64 1.57
CA THR A 476 -11.89 7.35 2.81
C THR A 476 -11.14 8.67 3.00
N ASP A 477 -10.21 8.97 2.10
CA ASP A 477 -9.52 10.26 2.04
C ASP A 477 -10.49 11.45 1.86
N GLN A 478 -10.07 12.63 2.31
CA GLN A 478 -10.81 13.90 2.16
C GLN A 478 -10.31 14.74 0.97
N PRO A 479 -11.20 15.36 0.18
CA PRO A 479 -12.67 15.33 0.27
C PRO A 479 -13.31 14.03 -0.27
N PRO A 480 -14.53 13.67 0.16
CA PRO A 480 -15.17 12.41 -0.21
C PRO A 480 -15.57 12.37 -1.70
N ARG A 481 -15.63 11.16 -2.28
CA ARG A 481 -16.09 10.94 -3.66
C ARG A 481 -17.51 11.49 -3.83
N SER A 482 -17.73 12.30 -4.86
CA SER A 482 -19.06 12.84 -5.18
C SER A 482 -20.00 11.76 -5.75
N GLN A 483 -21.29 11.82 -5.42
CA GLN A 483 -22.32 10.93 -5.97
C GLN A 483 -22.50 11.09 -7.49
N ILE A 484 -22.15 12.26 -8.03
CA ILE A 484 -22.16 12.54 -9.46
C ILE A 484 -20.94 11.95 -10.19
N ALA A 485 -19.89 11.54 -9.47
CA ALA A 485 -18.68 10.97 -10.07
C ALA A 485 -18.95 9.65 -10.83
N ASP A 486 -19.98 8.90 -10.43
CA ASP A 486 -20.46 7.72 -11.17
C ASP A 486 -21.04 8.06 -12.55
N LEU A 487 -21.44 9.31 -12.79
CA LEU A 487 -21.81 9.79 -14.11
C LEU A 487 -20.60 10.30 -14.88
N MET A 488 -19.55 10.77 -14.21
CA MET A 488 -18.29 11.13 -14.85
C MET A 488 -17.50 9.90 -15.28
N LEU A 489 -17.53 8.82 -14.49
CA LEU A 489 -16.92 7.52 -14.77
C LEU A 489 -18.01 6.43 -14.89
N PRO A 490 -18.78 6.38 -15.99
CA PRO A 490 -19.74 5.31 -16.21
C PRO A 490 -19.03 3.96 -16.40
N ALA A 491 -19.66 2.88 -15.93
CA ALA A 491 -19.11 1.52 -16.03
C ALA A 491 -18.78 1.15 -17.48
N THR A 492 -17.53 0.71 -17.71
CA THR A 492 -16.99 0.34 -19.03
C THR A 492 -17.82 -0.73 -19.76
N ALA A 493 -18.50 -1.60 -19.01
CA ALA A 493 -19.44 -2.59 -19.53
C ALA A 493 -20.60 -2.00 -20.35
N LEU A 494 -20.94 -0.72 -20.18
CA LEU A 494 -22.11 -0.10 -20.79
C LEU A 494 -21.95 0.34 -22.26
N LYS A 495 -20.74 0.19 -22.86
CA LYS A 495 -20.43 0.61 -24.26
C LYS A 495 -21.12 1.92 -24.68
N LEU A 496 -20.98 2.97 -23.85
CA LEU A 496 -21.61 4.26 -24.10
C LEU A 496 -20.83 5.06 -25.14
N ASP A 497 -21.55 5.83 -25.95
CA ASP A 497 -20.96 6.94 -26.69
C ASP A 497 -20.66 8.07 -25.71
N MET A 498 -19.38 8.25 -25.41
CA MET A 498 -18.93 9.16 -24.36
C MET A 498 -19.15 10.63 -24.71
N ASP A 499 -19.04 11.05 -25.97
CA ASP A 499 -19.34 12.43 -26.38
C ASP A 499 -20.82 12.75 -26.17
N ASN A 500 -21.71 11.82 -26.54
CA ASN A 500 -23.14 11.98 -26.33
C ASN A 500 -23.50 11.95 -24.85
N HIS A 501 -22.85 11.07 -24.08
CA HIS A 501 -23.03 10.97 -22.63
C HIS A 501 -22.62 12.26 -21.92
N TYR A 502 -21.42 12.79 -22.18
CA TYR A 502 -20.95 14.03 -21.56
C TYR A 502 -21.73 15.26 -22.03
N THR A 503 -22.17 15.30 -23.30
CA THR A 503 -23.08 16.36 -23.78
C THR A 503 -24.38 16.36 -22.98
N CYS A 504 -24.97 15.17 -22.75
CA CYS A 504 -26.18 15.04 -21.94
C CYS A 504 -25.94 15.41 -20.47
N LEU A 505 -24.82 14.98 -19.89
CA LEU A 505 -24.43 15.26 -18.51
C LEU A 505 -24.25 16.75 -18.26
N LEU A 506 -23.43 17.44 -19.06
CA LEU A 506 -23.20 18.89 -18.92
C LEU A 506 -24.48 19.69 -19.16
N THR A 507 -25.29 19.31 -20.16
CA THR A 507 -26.62 19.93 -20.37
C THR A 507 -27.52 19.77 -19.14
N ALA A 508 -27.51 18.59 -18.51
CA ALA A 508 -28.29 18.32 -17.31
C ALA A 508 -27.79 19.14 -16.12
N ILE A 509 -26.47 19.22 -15.90
CA ILE A 509 -25.84 20.04 -14.86
C ILE A 509 -26.26 21.51 -15.02
N PHE A 510 -26.08 22.10 -16.21
CA PHE A 510 -26.43 23.50 -16.47
C PHE A 510 -27.92 23.80 -16.26
N ARG A 511 -28.82 22.87 -16.63
CA ARG A 511 -30.26 23.01 -16.37
C ARG A 511 -30.62 22.91 -14.89
N VAL A 512 -29.90 22.07 -14.12
CA VAL A 512 -30.09 21.98 -12.67
C VAL A 512 -29.62 23.25 -11.98
N VAL A 513 -28.44 23.77 -12.34
CA VAL A 513 -27.94 25.08 -11.88
C VAL A 513 -28.96 26.18 -12.21
N THR A 514 -29.41 26.26 -13.46
CA THR A 514 -30.43 27.22 -13.90
C THR A 514 -31.69 27.13 -13.04
N SER A 515 -32.22 25.92 -12.83
CA SER A 515 -33.43 25.68 -12.04
C SER A 515 -33.25 26.01 -10.55
N PHE A 516 -32.03 25.90 -10.05
CA PHE A 516 -31.69 26.23 -8.68
C PHE A 516 -31.71 27.75 -8.46
N PHE A 517 -30.98 28.51 -9.27
CA PHE A 517 -30.84 29.97 -9.10
C PHE A 517 -32.07 30.74 -9.57
N SER A 518 -32.86 30.21 -10.52
CA SER A 518 -34.07 30.87 -11.03
C SER A 518 -35.27 30.87 -10.05
N ARG A 519 -35.11 30.34 -8.82
CA ARG A 519 -36.22 30.31 -7.85
C ARG A 519 -36.48 31.73 -7.31
N PRO A 520 -37.75 32.21 -7.30
CA PRO A 520 -38.04 33.59 -6.89
C PRO A 520 -37.50 33.99 -5.52
N HIS A 521 -37.61 33.10 -4.51
CA HIS A 521 -37.11 33.36 -3.16
C HIS A 521 -35.58 33.38 -3.02
N ARG A 522 -34.84 32.95 -4.06
CA ARG A 522 -33.37 33.02 -4.10
C ARG A 522 -32.89 34.25 -4.86
N GLN A 523 -33.57 34.60 -5.95
CA GLN A 523 -33.26 35.81 -6.72
C GLN A 523 -33.46 37.11 -5.92
N THR A 524 -34.22 37.05 -4.81
CA THR A 524 -34.38 38.17 -3.88
C THR A 524 -33.28 38.29 -2.84
N LYS A 525 -32.37 37.30 -2.73
CA LYS A 525 -31.29 37.26 -1.73
C LYS A 525 -29.98 37.79 -2.33
N PRO A 526 -29.04 38.32 -1.50
CA PRO A 526 -27.68 38.65 -1.94
C PRO A 526 -26.96 37.45 -2.57
N LEU A 527 -25.98 37.70 -3.45
CA LEU A 527 -25.27 36.63 -4.15
C LEU A 527 -24.59 35.67 -3.18
N ALA A 528 -23.94 36.19 -2.13
CA ALA A 528 -23.31 35.39 -1.09
C ALA A 528 -24.28 34.37 -0.44
N GLU A 529 -25.51 34.79 -0.10
CA GLU A 529 -26.54 33.89 0.45
C GLU A 529 -27.01 32.85 -0.59
N GLN A 530 -27.05 33.21 -1.87
CA GLN A 530 -27.40 32.28 -2.94
C GLN A 530 -26.31 31.21 -3.11
N LEU A 531 -25.04 31.59 -3.06
CA LEU A 531 -23.89 30.70 -3.13
C LEU A 531 -23.82 29.79 -1.90
N GLU A 532 -23.98 30.31 -0.69
CA GLU A 532 -24.04 29.51 0.53
C GLU A 532 -25.16 28.44 0.46
N ALA A 533 -26.34 28.81 -0.06
CA ALA A 533 -27.41 27.86 -0.29
C ALA A 533 -27.08 26.81 -1.37
N TRP A 534 -26.32 27.18 -2.39
CA TRP A 534 -25.83 26.26 -3.42
C TRP A 534 -24.80 25.28 -2.86
N ASN A 535 -23.89 25.76 -2.00
CA ASN A 535 -22.85 24.96 -1.38
C ASN A 535 -23.47 23.86 -0.50
N ARG A 536 -24.47 24.21 0.32
CA ARG A 536 -25.28 23.22 1.08
C ARG A 536 -26.03 22.21 0.21
N TYR A 537 -26.32 22.55 -1.04
CA TYR A 537 -27.08 21.69 -1.96
C TYR A 537 -26.19 20.76 -2.79
N SER A 538 -24.94 21.14 -3.07
CA SER A 538 -24.09 20.51 -4.09
C SER A 538 -22.79 19.92 -3.57
N LEU A 539 -22.28 20.35 -2.40
CA LEU A 539 -21.01 19.84 -1.87
C LEU A 539 -21.17 18.46 -1.19
N PRO A 540 -20.17 17.57 -1.31
CA PRO A 540 -20.26 16.18 -0.82
C PRO A 540 -19.96 15.98 0.67
N PHE A 541 -19.86 17.06 1.48
CA PHE A 541 -19.34 16.98 2.86
C PHE A 541 -20.34 16.45 3.92
N ASN A 542 -21.66 16.48 3.66
CA ASN A 542 -22.69 16.17 4.67
C ASN A 542 -23.72 15.09 4.26
N ASN A 543 -23.36 14.12 3.41
CA ASN A 543 -24.30 13.17 2.78
C ASN A 543 -25.43 13.85 1.93
N ASP A 544 -25.39 15.18 1.76
CA ASP A 544 -26.42 15.97 1.07
C ASP A 544 -26.26 16.03 -0.47
N ASP A 545 -25.09 15.68 -1.04
CA ASP A 545 -24.85 15.60 -2.50
C ASP A 545 -25.77 14.58 -3.21
N VAL A 546 -26.47 13.72 -2.45
CA VAL A 546 -27.56 12.90 -2.98
C VAL A 546 -28.59 13.77 -3.73
N ARG A 547 -28.88 15.00 -3.28
CA ARG A 547 -29.92 15.84 -3.88
C ARG A 547 -29.52 16.44 -5.22
N PHE A 548 -28.28 16.92 -5.35
CA PHE A 548 -27.78 17.46 -6.62
C PHE A 548 -27.59 16.34 -7.65
N SER A 549 -26.89 15.27 -7.30
CA SER A 549 -26.70 14.11 -8.18
C SER A 549 -28.03 13.50 -8.63
N LEU A 550 -29.01 13.33 -7.73
CA LEU A 550 -30.34 12.81 -8.10
C LEU A 550 -31.08 13.75 -9.06
N ALA A 551 -30.98 15.06 -8.87
CA ALA A 551 -31.58 16.05 -9.78
C ALA A 551 -30.95 15.97 -11.18
N VAL A 552 -29.62 15.85 -11.26
CA VAL A 552 -28.89 15.67 -12.53
C VAL A 552 -29.31 14.37 -13.21
N ARG A 553 -29.35 13.24 -12.50
CA ARG A 553 -29.81 11.94 -13.05
C ARG A 553 -31.24 12.02 -13.58
N LYS A 554 -32.14 12.66 -12.82
CA LYS A 554 -33.53 12.87 -13.24
C LYS A 554 -33.61 13.76 -14.49
N MET A 555 -32.76 14.77 -14.59
CA MET A 555 -32.69 15.64 -15.76
C MET A 555 -32.13 14.91 -16.99
N MET A 556 -31.07 14.12 -16.85
CA MET A 556 -30.53 13.28 -17.93
C MET A 556 -31.59 12.31 -18.47
N LYS A 557 -32.37 11.66 -17.59
CA LYS A 557 -33.50 10.80 -18.00
C LYS A 557 -34.56 11.56 -18.79
N LYS A 558 -34.83 12.83 -18.45
CA LYS A 558 -35.76 13.70 -19.21
C LYS A 558 -35.19 14.15 -20.56
N LEU A 559 -33.87 14.23 -20.70
CA LEU A 559 -33.19 14.58 -21.94
C LEU A 559 -33.11 13.39 -22.93
N ALA A 560 -33.32 12.17 -22.44
CA ALA A 560 -33.20 10.91 -23.18
C ALA A 560 -34.24 10.67 -24.30
N PRO A 561 -35.50 11.17 -24.25
CA PRO A 561 -36.45 10.99 -25.36
C PRO A 561 -36.54 12.21 -26.30
N GLN A 562 -36.55 11.92 -27.61
CA GLN A 562 -37.18 12.70 -28.70
C GLN A 562 -37.00 14.23 -28.72
N SER A 563 -36.04 14.75 -29.49
CA SER A 563 -36.30 16.01 -30.24
C SER A 563 -35.42 16.12 -31.49
N THR A 564 -35.90 16.90 -32.44
CA THR A 564 -35.30 17.23 -33.75
C THR A 564 -34.13 18.21 -33.70
N TRP A 565 -33.74 18.70 -32.52
CA TRP A 565 -32.63 19.66 -32.35
C TRP A 565 -31.29 18.96 -32.19
N SER A 566 -30.22 19.57 -32.73
CA SER A 566 -28.87 19.08 -32.48
C SER A 566 -28.56 19.16 -30.98
N ARG A 567 -27.91 18.13 -30.43
CA ARG A 567 -27.60 18.06 -28.98
C ARG A 567 -26.68 19.20 -28.53
N ASN A 568 -25.83 19.70 -29.42
CA ASN A 568 -24.95 20.84 -29.15
C ASN A 568 -25.75 22.13 -28.95
N ASP A 569 -26.83 22.35 -29.72
CA ASP A 569 -27.68 23.53 -29.55
C ASP A 569 -28.32 23.57 -28.15
N ARG A 570 -28.71 22.40 -27.63
CA ARG A 570 -29.25 22.26 -26.27
C ARG A 570 -28.22 22.59 -25.19
N LEU A 571 -26.97 22.17 -25.39
CA LEU A 571 -25.87 22.50 -24.48
C LEU A 571 -25.64 24.02 -24.45
N CYS A 572 -25.54 24.64 -25.63
CA CYS A 572 -25.39 26.09 -25.77
C CYS A 572 -26.55 26.88 -25.15
N GLU A 573 -27.80 26.43 -25.35
CA GLU A 573 -28.97 27.03 -24.73
C GLU A 573 -28.93 26.89 -23.19
N ALA A 574 -28.57 25.70 -22.69
CA ALA A 574 -28.45 25.46 -21.26
C ALA A 574 -27.36 26.33 -20.62
N ALA A 575 -26.20 26.50 -21.27
CA ALA A 575 -25.14 27.39 -20.83
C ALA A 575 -25.61 28.86 -20.76
N ARG A 576 -26.32 29.35 -21.79
CA ARG A 576 -26.90 30.70 -21.79
C ARG A 576 -27.95 30.89 -20.69
N ALA A 577 -28.78 29.89 -20.46
CA ALA A 577 -29.80 29.94 -19.41
C ALA A 577 -29.15 29.96 -18.01
N MET A 578 -28.12 29.15 -17.81
CA MET A 578 -27.34 29.11 -16.58
C MET A 578 -26.69 30.46 -16.29
N ASN A 579 -25.98 31.04 -17.24
CA ASN A 579 -25.33 32.36 -17.11
C ASN A 579 -26.33 33.46 -16.70
N ARG A 580 -27.55 33.44 -17.27
CA ARG A 580 -28.61 34.41 -16.97
C ARG A 580 -29.29 34.18 -15.62
N SER A 581 -29.26 32.95 -15.10
CA SER A 581 -29.94 32.60 -13.85
C SER A 581 -29.22 33.12 -12.60
N ILE A 582 -27.90 33.27 -12.67
CA ILE A 582 -27.06 33.80 -11.60
C ILE A 582 -26.94 35.31 -11.83
N GLN A 583 -27.65 36.09 -11.00
CA GLN A 583 -27.65 37.55 -11.02
C GLN A 583 -27.13 38.05 -9.68
N GLY A 584 -26.09 38.88 -9.70
CA GLY A 584 -25.58 39.57 -8.52
C GLY A 584 -26.48 40.76 -8.17
N ARG A 585 -26.90 40.84 -6.91
CA ARG A 585 -27.18 42.11 -6.25
C ARG A 585 -26.19 42.17 -5.11
N ASP A 586 -25.07 42.83 -5.33
CA ASP A 586 -24.21 43.28 -4.23
C ASP A 586 -24.57 44.75 -4.00
N ASP A 587 -24.85 45.10 -2.75
CA ASP A 587 -25.33 46.43 -2.38
C ASP A 587 -24.21 47.51 -2.46
N GLU A 588 -22.96 47.14 -2.77
CA GLU A 588 -21.83 48.09 -2.76
C GLU A 588 -20.82 48.04 -3.93
N GLU A 589 -20.85 47.13 -4.92
CA GLU A 589 -19.95 47.26 -6.11
C GLU A 589 -20.40 46.50 -7.36
N GLU A 590 -19.83 46.89 -8.50
CA GLU A 590 -20.26 46.81 -9.90
C GLU A 590 -21.09 45.60 -10.40
N VAL A 591 -22.09 45.92 -11.23
CA VAL A 591 -22.85 44.96 -12.06
C VAL A 591 -21.86 44.09 -12.83
N ALA A 592 -21.84 42.79 -12.54
CA ALA A 592 -21.00 41.79 -13.21
C ALA A 592 -20.97 41.99 -14.75
N GLU A 593 -19.78 42.28 -15.29
CA GLU A 593 -19.57 42.52 -16.72
C GLU A 593 -19.91 41.29 -17.58
N GLU A 594 -20.24 41.53 -18.86
CA GLU A 594 -20.56 40.46 -19.81
C GLU A 594 -19.33 39.56 -20.04
N GLY A 595 -19.42 38.30 -19.62
CA GLY A 595 -18.34 37.31 -19.74
C GLY A 595 -17.58 37.01 -18.46
N GLN A 596 -17.86 37.72 -17.35
CA GLN A 596 -17.28 37.40 -16.05
C GLN A 596 -17.64 35.98 -15.59
N LEU A 597 -16.70 35.29 -14.93
CA LEU A 597 -16.90 33.94 -14.42
C LEU A 597 -18.04 33.88 -13.38
N LYS A 598 -19.07 33.07 -13.68
CA LYS A 598 -20.21 32.83 -12.78
C LYS A 598 -20.32 31.37 -12.33
N VAL A 599 -19.93 30.44 -13.19
CA VAL A 599 -19.97 29.00 -12.90
C VAL A 599 -18.62 28.37 -13.19
N LEU A 600 -18.08 27.70 -12.18
CA LEU A 600 -16.85 26.92 -12.28
C LEU A 600 -17.19 25.44 -12.18
N LEU A 601 -16.87 24.64 -13.20
CA LEU A 601 -16.88 23.18 -13.07
C LEU A 601 -15.52 22.74 -12.52
N ALA A 602 -15.49 22.29 -11.26
CA ALA A 602 -14.26 21.83 -10.62
C ALA A 602 -14.25 20.31 -10.53
N ILE A 603 -13.31 19.69 -11.24
CA ILE A 603 -13.12 18.24 -11.25
C ILE A 603 -11.87 17.91 -10.45
N ASP A 604 -12.09 17.37 -9.26
CA ASP A 604 -11.04 16.96 -8.34
C ASP A 604 -10.66 15.50 -8.57
N GLU A 605 -9.38 15.17 -8.41
CA GLU A 605 -8.79 13.86 -8.68
C GLU A 605 -8.99 13.43 -10.14
N ALA A 606 -8.72 14.38 -11.05
CA ALA A 606 -9.03 14.22 -12.46
C ALA A 606 -8.15 13.21 -13.20
N HIS A 607 -7.01 12.78 -12.65
CA HIS A 607 -6.17 11.73 -13.26
C HIS A 607 -6.95 10.44 -13.51
N HIS A 608 -7.98 10.14 -12.71
CA HIS A 608 -8.84 8.98 -12.97
C HIS A 608 -9.60 9.06 -14.30
N LEU A 609 -9.82 10.26 -14.88
CA LEU A 609 -10.39 10.40 -16.24
C LEU A 609 -9.38 10.02 -17.33
N ILE A 610 -8.08 10.02 -17.02
CA ILE A 610 -7.00 9.57 -17.91
C ILE A 610 -6.87 8.04 -17.83
N ASP A 611 -6.90 7.50 -16.61
CA ASP A 611 -6.77 6.05 -16.36
C ASP A 611 -7.92 5.24 -16.98
N HIS A 612 -9.13 5.81 -17.01
CA HIS A 612 -10.31 5.13 -17.57
C HIS A 612 -10.39 5.30 -19.08
N LYS A 613 -10.33 4.18 -19.80
CA LYS A 613 -10.33 4.15 -21.27
C LYS A 613 -11.61 3.54 -21.83
N GLY A 614 -12.17 4.21 -22.84
CA GLY A 614 -13.38 3.81 -23.54
C GLY A 614 -13.12 2.91 -24.75
N ALA A 615 -14.13 2.82 -25.63
CA ALA A 615 -13.98 2.13 -26.91
C ALA A 615 -12.82 2.74 -27.71
N GLY A 616 -11.89 1.91 -28.18
CA GLY A 616 -10.70 2.36 -28.91
C GLY A 616 -9.53 2.83 -28.03
N ASN A 617 -9.52 2.49 -26.73
CA ASN A 617 -8.44 2.85 -25.79
C ASN A 617 -8.29 4.37 -25.56
N ILE A 618 -9.34 5.15 -25.86
CA ILE A 618 -9.35 6.61 -25.70
C ILE A 618 -9.70 6.95 -24.24
N PRO A 619 -8.88 7.75 -23.53
CA PRO A 619 -9.19 8.22 -22.17
C PRO A 619 -10.49 9.03 -22.11
N TYR A 620 -11.25 8.89 -21.02
CA TYR A 620 -12.52 9.61 -20.82
C TYR A 620 -12.36 11.14 -20.75
N LEU A 621 -11.16 11.64 -20.40
CA LEU A 621 -10.83 13.06 -20.43
C LEU A 621 -11.05 13.68 -21.83
N HIS A 622 -10.65 12.98 -22.89
CA HIS A 622 -10.71 13.48 -24.26
C HIS A 622 -12.14 13.83 -24.73
N PRO A 623 -13.13 12.91 -24.70
CA PRO A 623 -14.51 13.26 -25.05
C PRO A 623 -15.13 14.31 -24.11
N LEU A 624 -14.72 14.38 -22.84
CA LEU A 624 -15.16 15.45 -21.95
C LEU A 624 -14.66 16.83 -22.44
N CYS A 625 -13.38 16.96 -22.75
CA CYS A 625 -12.78 18.19 -23.30
C CYS A 625 -13.41 18.59 -24.65
N ARG A 626 -13.70 17.61 -25.53
CA ARG A 626 -14.42 17.86 -26.79
C ARG A 626 -15.82 18.43 -26.58
N VAL A 627 -16.50 18.08 -25.49
CA VAL A 627 -17.82 18.65 -25.18
C VAL A 627 -17.68 20.02 -24.54
N LEU A 628 -16.70 20.22 -23.66
CA LEU A 628 -16.40 21.52 -23.06
C LEU A 628 -16.04 22.58 -24.11
N SER A 629 -15.28 22.22 -25.14
CA SER A 629 -14.90 23.13 -26.24
C SER A 629 -16.08 23.64 -27.07
N LYS A 630 -17.23 22.96 -27.02
CA LYS A 630 -18.46 23.38 -27.72
C LYS A 630 -19.24 24.46 -26.98
N ILE A 631 -18.85 24.80 -25.74
CA ILE A 631 -19.51 25.86 -24.96
C ILE A 631 -19.09 27.22 -25.55
N PRO A 632 -20.05 28.09 -25.95
CA PRO A 632 -19.72 29.38 -26.53
C PRO A 632 -18.90 30.28 -25.60
N SER A 633 -18.20 31.26 -26.17
CA SER A 633 -17.56 32.33 -25.40
C SER A 633 -18.59 33.17 -24.65
N SER A 634 -18.13 33.89 -23.62
CA SER A 634 -18.93 34.85 -22.83
C SER A 634 -20.14 34.24 -22.11
N GLN A 635 -20.11 32.93 -21.82
CA GLN A 635 -21.17 32.26 -21.04
C GLN A 635 -20.90 32.23 -19.53
N GLY A 636 -19.89 32.96 -19.05
CA GLY A 636 -19.52 33.01 -17.63
C GLY A 636 -19.19 31.62 -17.06
N PHE A 637 -18.65 30.73 -17.90
CA PHE A 637 -18.33 29.35 -17.56
C PHE A 637 -16.85 29.07 -17.79
N PHE A 638 -16.25 28.33 -16.85
CA PHE A 638 -14.90 27.79 -17.00
C PHE A 638 -14.77 26.47 -16.23
N SER A 639 -13.76 25.66 -16.56
CA SER A 639 -13.49 24.39 -15.85
C SER A 639 -12.09 24.34 -15.25
N VAL A 640 -11.95 23.66 -14.12
CA VAL A 640 -10.68 23.41 -13.45
C VAL A 640 -10.54 21.93 -13.16
N PHE A 641 -9.34 21.39 -13.39
CA PHE A 641 -9.00 20.00 -13.12
C PHE A 641 -7.84 19.94 -12.13
N THR A 642 -7.89 19.08 -11.13
CA THR A 642 -6.75 18.84 -10.22
C THR A 642 -6.02 17.56 -10.56
N ASN A 643 -4.75 17.46 -10.15
CA ASN A 643 -3.93 16.25 -10.30
C ASN A 643 -3.85 15.76 -11.76
N THR A 644 -3.88 16.67 -12.74
CA THR A 644 -3.68 16.36 -14.16
C THR A 644 -3.15 17.59 -14.87
N ILE A 645 -2.38 17.40 -15.94
CA ILE A 645 -1.93 18.45 -16.86
C ILE A 645 -2.40 18.05 -18.25
N PHE A 646 -2.85 19.03 -19.03
CA PHE A 646 -3.29 18.80 -20.40
C PHE A 646 -2.08 18.81 -21.32
N GLN A 647 -1.69 17.66 -21.89
CA GLN A 647 -0.74 17.68 -23.00
C GLN A 647 -1.46 18.13 -24.28
N VAL A 648 -0.72 18.78 -25.18
CA VAL A 648 -1.24 19.18 -26.49
C VAL A 648 -1.73 17.94 -27.27
N GLU A 649 -1.03 16.81 -27.13
CA GLU A 649 -1.38 15.49 -27.67
C GLU A 649 -2.61 14.85 -27.01
N ASP A 650 -2.86 15.08 -25.71
CA ASP A 650 -4.10 14.62 -25.05
C ASP A 650 -5.36 15.29 -25.63
N CYS A 651 -5.17 16.38 -26.37
CA CYS A 651 -6.19 17.11 -27.09
C CYS A 651 -6.11 16.94 -28.63
N ASP A 652 -5.28 16.04 -29.15
CA ASP A 652 -5.17 15.73 -30.58
C ASP A 652 -5.06 14.21 -30.79
N PRO A 653 -6.00 13.53 -31.47
CA PRO A 653 -5.90 12.08 -31.61
C PRO A 653 -4.67 11.67 -32.44
N VAL A 654 -3.87 10.75 -31.89
CA VAL A 654 -2.75 10.09 -32.58
C VAL A 654 -3.24 9.47 -33.88
N SER A 655 -2.69 9.94 -35.00
CA SER A 655 -2.85 9.32 -36.32
C SER A 655 -2.09 8.01 -36.35
N ASP A 656 -2.76 6.91 -36.01
CA ASP A 656 -2.24 5.55 -36.17
C ASP A 656 -2.30 5.15 -37.65
N ASP A 657 -1.50 5.81 -38.51
CA ASP A 657 -0.97 5.18 -39.74
C ASP A 657 0.15 6.03 -40.35
N GLY A 658 1.35 5.44 -40.42
CA GLY A 658 2.55 6.02 -41.02
C GLY A 658 2.52 6.03 -42.55
N ARG A 659 1.47 6.58 -43.19
CA ARG A 659 1.45 6.82 -44.64
C ARG A 659 0.79 8.16 -44.98
N VAL A 660 1.63 9.13 -45.38
CA VAL A 660 1.21 10.39 -45.99
C VAL A 660 0.51 10.14 -47.33
N GLY A 661 -0.61 10.82 -47.59
CA GLY A 661 -1.22 10.83 -48.92
C GLY A 661 -2.49 11.66 -49.09
N SER A 662 -2.34 12.99 -49.22
CA SER A 662 -3.21 13.91 -49.98
C SER A 662 -4.69 14.08 -49.59
N GLY A 663 -5.03 15.31 -49.19
CA GLY A 663 -6.12 16.04 -49.87
C GLY A 663 -7.54 16.01 -49.30
N PHE A 664 -7.77 15.48 -48.09
CA PHE A 664 -9.08 15.58 -47.43
C PHE A 664 -8.96 16.02 -45.96
N GLY A 665 -9.35 17.27 -45.69
CA GLY A 665 -9.95 17.71 -44.43
C GLY A 665 -9.08 17.70 -43.16
N ARG A 666 -8.25 18.74 -42.98
CA ARG A 666 -7.68 19.16 -41.67
C ARG A 666 -8.77 19.76 -40.74
N GLY A 667 -9.97 19.18 -40.68
CA GLY A 667 -11.16 19.87 -40.18
C GLY A 667 -12.35 19.06 -39.66
N GLU A 668 -12.24 17.77 -39.30
CA GLU A 668 -13.44 16.99 -38.90
C GLU A 668 -13.45 16.35 -37.50
N TRP A 669 -12.46 16.57 -36.61
CA TRP A 669 -12.48 15.94 -35.28
C TRP A 669 -12.17 16.86 -34.08
N GLY A 670 -12.98 17.92 -33.90
CA GLY A 670 -13.72 18.09 -32.64
C GLY A 670 -13.11 18.81 -31.41
N PHE A 671 -12.02 19.56 -31.50
CA PHE A 671 -11.65 20.57 -30.48
C PHE A 671 -12.01 21.99 -30.94
N GLY A 672 -11.86 23.01 -30.08
CA GLY A 672 -11.88 24.40 -30.55
C GLY A 672 -10.94 24.56 -31.76
N GLN A 673 -11.24 25.46 -32.69
CA GLN A 673 -10.37 25.73 -33.84
C GLN A 673 -9.02 26.37 -33.42
N GLY A 674 -8.89 26.78 -32.16
CA GLY A 674 -7.68 27.31 -31.58
C GLY A 674 -6.62 26.28 -31.24
N HIS A 675 -5.39 26.76 -31.01
CA HIS A 675 -4.21 25.92 -30.76
C HIS A 675 -3.65 26.05 -29.34
N LYS A 676 -4.12 27.02 -28.54
CA LYS A 676 -3.57 27.31 -27.21
C LYS A 676 -4.33 26.64 -26.08
N LEU A 677 -3.63 26.24 -25.03
CA LEU A 677 -4.19 25.84 -23.73
C LEU A 677 -4.03 27.00 -22.74
N PHE A 678 -4.88 27.05 -21.71
CA PHE A 678 -4.67 27.98 -20.61
C PHE A 678 -3.53 27.49 -19.71
N ALA A 679 -2.72 28.43 -19.21
CA ALA A 679 -1.62 28.11 -18.33
C ALA A 679 -2.13 27.43 -17.04
N PRO A 680 -1.46 26.39 -16.53
CA PRO A 680 -1.82 25.77 -15.28
C PRO A 680 -1.54 26.70 -14.10
N ILE A 681 -2.31 26.53 -13.03
CA ILE A 681 -2.17 27.31 -11.79
C ILE A 681 -1.25 26.54 -10.85
N TYR A 682 -0.03 27.06 -10.70
CA TYR A 682 1.02 26.59 -9.80
C TYR A 682 2.06 27.73 -9.59
N PRO A 683 2.91 27.68 -8.55
CA PRO A 683 2.77 26.87 -7.34
C PRO A 683 1.66 27.41 -6.43
N ILE A 684 1.14 26.56 -5.54
CA ILE A 684 0.24 26.98 -4.45
C ILE A 684 1.13 27.25 -3.22
N PRO A 685 1.28 28.51 -2.77
CA PRO A 685 2.27 28.88 -1.76
C PRO A 685 1.79 28.57 -0.33
N THR A 686 1.55 27.29 -0.03
CA THR A 686 1.12 26.83 1.31
C THR A 686 2.24 26.36 2.22
N LEU A 687 3.44 26.15 1.67
CA LEU A 687 4.59 25.71 2.45
C LEU A 687 4.94 26.72 3.54
N ASN A 688 5.23 26.21 4.74
CA ASN A 688 5.76 26.98 5.86
C ASN A 688 4.84 28.09 6.38
N LEU A 689 3.54 28.05 6.06
CA LEU A 689 2.56 29.03 6.59
C LEU A 689 2.31 28.89 8.09
N SER A 690 2.54 27.70 8.66
CA SER A 690 2.31 27.40 10.08
C SER A 690 3.58 27.46 10.94
N ILE A 691 4.70 28.00 10.43
CA ILE A 691 5.97 28.00 11.18
C ILE A 691 5.79 28.78 12.51
N PRO A 692 6.09 28.15 13.65
CA PRO A 692 6.04 28.81 14.94
C PRO A 692 7.21 29.80 15.12
N PRO A 693 7.16 30.67 16.14
CA PRO A 693 8.29 31.52 16.49
C PRO A 693 9.59 30.72 16.68
N PRO A 694 10.76 31.35 16.48
CA PRO A 694 12.05 30.71 16.70
C PRO A 694 12.14 30.07 18.10
N PRO A 695 12.62 28.82 18.23
CA PRO A 695 12.73 28.16 19.52
C PRO A 695 13.74 28.88 20.40
N THR A 696 13.42 28.98 21.68
CA THR A 696 14.27 29.64 22.68
C THR A 696 15.16 28.65 23.42
N SER A 697 14.84 27.36 23.46
CA SER A 697 15.60 26.35 24.19
C SER A 697 15.85 25.09 23.36
N TRP A 698 16.81 24.25 23.79
CA TRP A 698 17.07 22.97 23.13
C TRP A 698 15.88 22.01 23.21
N HIS A 699 15.09 22.08 24.27
CA HIS A 699 13.90 21.23 24.42
C HIS A 699 12.82 21.60 23.39
N GLU A 700 12.55 22.90 23.24
CA GLU A 700 11.63 23.44 22.23
C GLU A 700 12.13 23.16 20.80
N LEU A 701 13.45 23.23 20.58
CA LEU A 701 14.07 22.90 19.29
C LEU A 701 13.73 21.49 18.80
N VAL A 702 13.69 20.50 19.69
CA VAL A 702 13.42 19.10 19.30
C VAL A 702 11.96 18.68 19.48
N GLU A 703 11.07 19.62 19.85
CA GLU A 703 9.67 19.33 20.10
C GLU A 703 8.93 18.93 18.80
N PRO A 704 8.25 17.77 18.76
CA PRO A 704 7.60 17.32 17.54
C PRO A 704 6.50 18.25 17.01
N GLY A 705 5.69 18.85 17.90
CA GLY A 705 4.63 19.76 17.48
C GLY A 705 5.15 20.95 16.69
N ARG A 706 6.33 21.47 17.08
CA ARG A 706 7.04 22.53 16.36
C ARG A 706 7.57 22.02 15.01
N LEU A 707 8.16 20.83 15.00
CA LEU A 707 8.80 20.26 13.81
C LEU A 707 7.81 19.92 12.70
N PHE A 708 6.63 19.39 13.04
CA PHE A 708 5.57 19.08 12.06
C PHE A 708 4.94 20.32 11.40
N ASN A 709 5.17 21.52 11.93
CA ASN A 709 4.77 22.78 11.31
C ASN A 709 5.70 23.25 10.18
N TYR A 710 6.88 22.64 10.03
CA TYR A 710 7.76 22.89 8.88
C TYR A 710 7.32 22.06 7.67
N GLY A 711 6.92 22.76 6.60
CA GLY A 711 6.44 22.16 5.37
C GLY A 711 4.97 22.40 5.12
N CYS A 712 4.27 21.34 4.69
CA CYS A 712 2.83 21.35 4.49
C CYS A 712 2.09 21.62 5.83
N PRO A 713 1.14 22.58 5.88
CA PRO A 713 0.39 22.91 7.10
C PRO A 713 -0.37 21.73 7.74
N PHE A 714 -0.76 20.74 6.94
CA PHE A 714 -1.57 19.61 7.37
C PHE A 714 -0.96 18.81 8.52
N TYR A 715 0.35 18.55 8.50
CA TYR A 715 0.99 17.66 9.48
C TYR A 715 1.02 18.26 10.90
N GLY A 716 1.17 19.59 11.00
CA GLY A 716 1.08 20.30 12.26
C GLY A 716 -0.30 20.18 12.89
N SER A 717 -1.36 20.47 12.12
CA SER A 717 -2.75 20.33 12.55
C SER A 717 -3.10 18.88 12.92
N PHE A 718 -2.65 17.93 12.10
CA PHE A 718 -2.88 16.50 12.35
C PHE A 718 -2.25 16.05 13.66
N PHE A 719 -0.99 16.42 13.92
CA PHE A 719 -0.29 16.09 15.16
C PHE A 719 -0.97 16.71 16.39
N GLN A 720 -1.41 17.97 16.27
CA GLN A 720 -2.09 18.67 17.36
C GLN A 720 -3.41 17.98 17.71
N LEU A 721 -4.28 17.72 16.73
CA LEU A 721 -5.57 17.04 16.96
C LEU A 721 -5.37 15.62 17.51
N ALA A 722 -4.41 14.86 16.99
CA ALA A 722 -4.08 13.54 17.52
C ALA A 722 -3.64 13.60 18.99
N THR A 723 -2.93 14.66 19.39
CA THR A 723 -2.52 14.91 20.77
C THR A 723 -3.72 15.29 21.65
N GLU A 724 -4.58 16.19 21.18
CA GLU A 724 -5.78 16.65 21.90
C GLU A 724 -6.79 15.52 22.12
N MET A 725 -6.93 14.60 21.16
CA MET A 725 -7.76 13.40 21.27
C MET A 725 -7.15 12.31 22.17
N GLY A 726 -5.99 12.55 22.80
CA GLY A 726 -5.35 11.62 23.73
C GLY A 726 -4.87 10.32 23.08
N LYS A 727 -4.46 10.35 21.80
CA LYS A 727 -4.01 9.14 21.10
C LYS A 727 -2.68 8.63 21.69
N PRO A 728 -2.43 7.31 21.69
CA PRO A 728 -1.25 6.74 22.37
C PRO A 728 0.09 7.18 21.78
N SER A 729 0.15 7.49 20.48
CA SER A 729 1.39 7.77 19.76
C SER A 729 1.25 8.82 18.64
N PRO A 730 0.84 10.08 18.93
CA PRO A 730 0.55 11.10 17.90
C PRO A 730 1.72 11.32 16.92
N PHE A 731 2.95 11.23 17.42
CA PHE A 731 4.16 11.30 16.60
C PHE A 731 4.23 10.20 15.55
N GLU A 732 4.09 8.95 15.98
CA GLU A 732 4.15 7.76 15.11
C GLU A 732 3.01 7.76 14.10
N ASP A 733 1.83 8.19 14.52
CA ASP A 733 0.64 8.24 13.69
C ASP A 733 0.74 9.35 12.62
N THR A 734 1.35 10.49 12.95
CA THR A 734 1.65 11.55 11.98
C THR A 734 2.70 11.09 10.97
N LEU A 735 3.76 10.39 11.41
CA LEU A 735 4.76 9.82 10.49
C LEU A 735 4.18 8.74 9.58
N TRP A 736 3.27 7.92 10.09
CA TRP A 736 2.54 6.94 9.29
C TRP A 736 1.70 7.59 8.19
N MET A 737 1.01 8.69 8.52
CA MET A 737 0.27 9.49 7.53
C MET A 737 1.22 10.07 6.46
N ALA A 738 2.36 10.63 6.88
CA ALA A 738 3.37 11.15 5.96
C ALA A 738 3.92 10.05 5.04
N GLN A 739 4.23 8.87 5.58
CA GLN A 739 4.70 7.72 4.81
C GLN A 739 3.66 7.26 3.79
N THR A 740 2.39 7.13 4.22
CA THR A 740 1.29 6.70 3.35
C THR A 740 1.15 7.62 2.15
N LYS A 741 1.23 8.94 2.38
CA LYS A 741 1.14 9.95 1.32
C LYS A 741 2.41 10.07 0.47
N LEU A 742 3.58 9.74 1.02
CA LEU A 742 4.84 9.74 0.27
C LEU A 742 4.94 8.51 -0.66
N LEU A 743 4.47 7.34 -0.21
CA LEU A 743 4.62 6.08 -0.92
C LEU A 743 3.38 5.64 -1.72
N ASP A 744 2.25 6.33 -1.55
CA ASP A 744 0.95 5.98 -2.13
C ASP A 744 0.49 4.56 -1.74
N GLN A 745 0.76 4.14 -0.50
CA GLN A 745 0.40 2.82 0.00
C GLN A 745 0.25 2.80 1.52
N GLN A 746 -0.69 1.98 2.01
CA GLN A 746 -0.95 1.84 3.45
C GLN A 746 -0.13 0.75 4.14
N ARG A 747 0.71 0.00 3.44
CA ARG A 747 1.56 -1.04 4.05
C ARG A 747 3.01 -0.60 4.06
N PHE A 748 3.75 -1.02 5.07
CA PHE A 748 5.22 -0.97 5.04
C PHE A 748 5.70 -1.90 3.93
N PRO A 749 6.27 -1.38 2.83
CA PRO A 749 6.78 -2.22 1.75
C PRO A 749 8.03 -2.96 2.23
N SER A 750 8.26 -4.16 1.71
CA SER A 750 9.59 -4.75 1.79
C SER A 750 10.54 -4.02 0.82
N ALA A 751 11.85 -4.20 0.99
CA ALA A 751 12.83 -3.57 0.10
C ALA A 751 12.68 -3.99 -1.37
N ASP A 752 12.19 -5.21 -1.63
CA ASP A 752 11.99 -5.72 -2.99
C ASP A 752 10.72 -5.18 -3.65
N ASP A 753 9.73 -4.80 -2.86
CA ASP A 753 8.46 -4.23 -3.33
C ASP A 753 8.55 -2.74 -3.69
N LEU A 754 9.64 -2.06 -3.31
CA LEU A 754 9.83 -0.64 -3.59
C LEU A 754 9.98 -0.37 -5.09
N THR A 755 9.07 0.46 -5.62
CA THR A 755 9.12 0.93 -7.01
C THR A 755 10.15 2.06 -7.18
N SER A 756 10.56 2.33 -8.42
CA SER A 756 11.47 3.45 -8.72
C SER A 756 10.91 4.79 -8.28
N GLN A 757 9.61 5.03 -8.49
CA GLN A 757 8.92 6.26 -8.04
C GLN A 757 9.01 6.43 -6.51
N GLN A 758 8.70 5.37 -5.76
CA GLN A 758 8.78 5.38 -4.31
C GLN A 758 10.20 5.63 -3.81
N ILE A 759 11.21 5.02 -4.46
CA ILE A 759 12.63 5.25 -4.14
C ILE A 759 13.01 6.71 -4.35
N PHE A 760 12.62 7.33 -5.47
CA PHE A 760 12.89 8.75 -5.70
C PHE A 760 12.11 9.66 -4.76
N ALA A 761 10.93 9.26 -4.29
CA ALA A 761 10.21 10.00 -3.26
C ALA A 761 10.94 10.00 -1.90
N LEU A 762 11.47 8.84 -1.52
CA LEU A 762 12.27 8.67 -0.30
C LEU A 762 13.59 9.46 -0.38
N LEU A 763 14.34 9.28 -1.46
CA LEU A 763 15.61 9.96 -1.66
C LEU A 763 15.43 11.46 -1.90
N GLY A 764 14.38 11.86 -2.62
CA GLY A 764 14.02 13.25 -2.84
C GLY A 764 13.79 14.00 -1.54
N SER A 765 12.99 13.42 -0.63
CA SER A 765 12.67 14.05 0.66
C SER A 765 13.84 14.12 1.64
N MET A 766 14.88 13.29 1.49
CA MET A 766 16.04 13.28 2.39
C MET A 766 17.28 13.98 1.85
N ILE A 767 17.62 13.79 0.57
CA ILE A 767 18.88 14.26 -0.01
C ILE A 767 18.67 15.19 -1.20
N GLU A 768 17.44 15.65 -1.44
CA GLU A 768 17.02 16.52 -2.55
C GLU A 768 17.55 16.04 -3.92
N THR A 769 17.30 14.77 -4.24
CA THR A 769 17.57 14.25 -5.60
C THR A 769 16.57 14.84 -6.58
N ARG A 770 17.06 15.56 -7.60
CA ARG A 770 16.25 16.05 -8.71
C ARG A 770 16.38 15.10 -9.89
N LEU A 771 15.27 14.91 -10.60
CA LEU A 771 15.26 14.19 -11.87
C LEU A 771 15.55 15.16 -13.02
N ALA A 772 16.03 14.61 -14.13
CA ALA A 772 16.18 15.34 -15.38
C ALA A 772 14.84 15.99 -15.79
N THR A 773 14.92 17.20 -16.38
CA THR A 773 13.78 18.05 -16.72
C THR A 773 12.75 17.36 -17.63
N GLY A 774 13.21 16.57 -18.60
CA GLY A 774 12.35 15.82 -19.53
C GLY A 774 11.81 14.48 -19.01
N SER A 775 12.05 14.11 -17.75
CA SER A 775 11.61 12.81 -17.24
C SER A 775 10.11 12.77 -16.99
N SER A 776 9.43 11.78 -17.57
CA SER A 776 8.01 11.52 -17.31
C SER A 776 7.72 11.15 -15.85
N LEU A 777 8.73 10.67 -15.11
CA LEU A 777 8.61 10.35 -13.69
C LEU A 777 8.27 11.58 -12.82
N ASN A 778 8.62 12.80 -13.27
CA ASN A 778 8.27 14.01 -12.53
C ASN A 778 6.75 14.14 -12.33
N PHE A 779 5.95 13.73 -13.33
CA PHE A 779 4.50 13.73 -13.25
C PHE A 779 3.99 12.77 -12.17
N ASP A 780 4.46 11.52 -12.19
CA ASP A 780 4.12 10.52 -11.17
C ASP A 780 4.48 10.99 -9.76
N LEU A 781 5.66 11.60 -9.59
CA LEU A 781 6.12 12.08 -8.29
C LEU A 781 5.22 13.21 -7.75
N VAL A 782 4.79 14.14 -8.60
CA VAL A 782 3.91 15.24 -8.19
C VAL A 782 2.52 14.74 -7.83
N TRP A 783 1.97 13.83 -8.63
CA TRP A 783 0.59 13.39 -8.47
C TRP A 783 0.40 12.37 -7.36
N LYS A 784 1.33 11.41 -7.22
CA LYS A 784 1.17 10.26 -6.32
C LYS A 784 2.10 10.29 -5.11
N HIS A 785 3.27 10.91 -5.23
CA HIS A 785 4.32 10.80 -4.22
C HIS A 785 4.70 12.12 -3.55
N ALA A 786 3.77 13.08 -3.50
CA ALA A 786 3.91 14.34 -2.76
C ALA A 786 5.06 15.28 -3.20
N ALA A 787 5.64 15.09 -4.39
CA ALA A 787 6.60 16.07 -4.92
C ALA A 787 5.90 17.39 -5.25
N HIS A 788 6.56 18.51 -4.99
CA HIS A 788 6.07 19.82 -5.38
C HIS A 788 6.36 20.07 -6.86
N CYS A 789 5.36 20.59 -7.56
CA CYS A 789 5.53 21.12 -8.91
C CYS A 789 6.22 22.48 -8.82
N MET A 790 7.48 22.53 -9.28
CA MET A 790 8.30 23.74 -9.27
C MET A 790 8.11 24.56 -10.54
N PHE A 791 7.89 23.87 -11.66
CA PHE A 791 7.75 24.47 -12.98
C PHE A 791 6.91 23.57 -13.88
N VAL A 792 6.10 24.20 -14.76
CA VAL A 792 5.44 23.55 -15.90
C VAL A 792 5.81 24.36 -17.13
N ASP A 793 6.36 23.68 -18.13
CA ASP A 793 6.70 24.30 -19.39
C ASP A 793 5.47 24.99 -20.06
N PRO A 794 5.62 26.11 -20.80
CA PRO A 794 4.51 26.78 -21.47
C PRO A 794 3.70 25.87 -22.42
N ASP A 795 4.35 24.91 -23.08
CA ASP A 795 3.72 23.92 -23.96
C ASP A 795 3.17 22.70 -23.19
N GLN A 796 3.40 22.66 -21.87
CA GLN A 796 2.92 21.64 -20.93
C GLN A 796 3.43 20.22 -21.19
N GLU A 797 4.58 20.10 -21.90
CA GLU A 797 5.18 18.81 -22.24
C GLU A 797 5.95 18.17 -21.08
N TYR A 798 6.58 19.00 -20.23
CA TYR A 798 7.32 18.53 -19.07
C TYR A 798 7.08 19.40 -17.84
N ILE A 799 7.36 18.81 -16.68
CA ILE A 799 7.34 19.50 -15.40
C ILE A 799 8.61 19.23 -14.62
N ILE A 800 9.00 20.20 -13.81
CA ILE A 800 10.09 20.03 -12.84
C ILE A 800 9.45 19.76 -11.48
N SER A 801 9.79 18.61 -10.90
CA SER A 801 9.37 18.25 -9.55
C SER A 801 10.54 18.39 -8.56
N SER A 802 10.23 18.72 -7.31
CA SER A 802 11.19 18.73 -6.22
C SER A 802 10.53 18.38 -4.90
N TYR A 803 11.33 18.00 -3.90
CA TYR A 803 10.91 17.84 -2.53
C TYR A 803 11.50 18.96 -1.68
N PRO A 804 10.75 20.05 -1.44
CA PRO A 804 11.13 21.09 -0.52
C PRO A 804 11.40 20.53 0.89
N PRO A 805 12.21 21.22 1.71
CA PRO A 805 12.51 20.83 3.09
C PRO A 805 11.24 20.68 3.92
N GLN A 806 10.95 19.45 4.34
CA GLN A 806 9.75 19.11 5.09
C GLN A 806 10.07 18.02 6.10
N PHE A 807 9.93 18.35 7.39
CA PHE A 807 10.28 17.43 8.47
C PHE A 807 9.46 16.13 8.42
N ALA A 808 8.16 16.22 8.14
CA ALA A 808 7.26 15.07 8.14
C ALA A 808 7.69 13.99 7.13
N TYR A 809 7.90 14.38 5.87
CA TYR A 809 8.31 13.45 4.81
C TYR A 809 9.73 12.94 5.02
N ALA A 810 10.68 13.83 5.39
CA ALA A 810 12.04 13.43 5.71
C ALA A 810 12.08 12.40 6.84
N SER A 811 11.36 12.64 7.95
CA SER A 811 11.30 11.72 9.09
C SER A 811 10.63 10.39 8.74
N ALA A 812 9.57 10.40 7.93
CA ALA A 812 8.93 9.19 7.43
C ALA A 812 9.88 8.37 6.54
N ALA A 813 10.61 9.01 5.62
CA ALA A 813 11.60 8.35 4.78
C ALA A 813 12.76 7.77 5.60
N ASN A 814 13.28 8.53 6.56
CA ASN A 814 14.32 8.07 7.48
C ASN A 814 13.88 6.82 8.26
N ARG A 815 12.65 6.81 8.78
CA ARG A 815 12.10 5.67 9.51
C ARG A 815 12.09 4.40 8.67
N LEU A 816 11.62 4.48 7.42
CA LEU A 816 11.56 3.33 6.52
C LEU A 816 12.98 2.82 6.19
N LEU A 817 13.88 3.72 5.83
CA LEU A 817 15.23 3.34 5.41
C LEU A 817 16.09 2.82 6.56
N ALA A 818 15.89 3.33 7.78
CA ALA A 818 16.57 2.86 8.98
C ALA A 818 16.08 1.49 9.47
N TYR A 819 14.95 0.98 8.95
CA TYR A 819 14.37 -0.28 9.40
C TYR A 819 15.26 -1.49 9.07
N HIS A 820 15.83 -1.52 7.87
CA HIS A 820 16.75 -2.57 7.43
C HIS A 820 17.63 -2.08 6.29
N ASP A 821 18.93 -2.38 6.35
CA ASP A 821 19.93 -2.08 5.31
C ASP A 821 19.51 -2.41 3.87
N ALA A 822 18.64 -3.41 3.68
CA ALA A 822 18.15 -3.81 2.36
C ALA A 822 17.46 -2.65 1.62
N HIS A 823 16.74 -1.77 2.35
CA HIS A 823 16.09 -0.61 1.76
C HIS A 823 17.11 0.39 1.23
N TRP A 824 18.13 0.71 2.02
CA TRP A 824 19.23 1.57 1.58
C TRP A 824 19.98 0.99 0.39
N ILE A 825 20.31 -0.30 0.43
CA ILE A 825 20.99 -1.00 -0.67
C ILE A 825 20.16 -0.92 -1.95
N LYS A 826 18.85 -1.19 -1.88
CA LYS A 826 17.94 -1.06 -3.02
C LYS A 826 17.93 0.36 -3.57
N CYS A 827 17.73 1.35 -2.69
CA CYS A 827 17.67 2.76 -3.08
C CYS A 827 18.95 3.23 -3.77
N ILE A 828 20.12 2.90 -3.21
CA ILE A 828 21.43 3.27 -3.77
C ILE A 828 21.68 2.58 -5.12
N ASN A 829 21.28 1.31 -5.28
CA ASN A 829 21.44 0.63 -6.58
C ASN A 829 20.56 1.28 -7.67
N VAL A 830 19.32 1.64 -7.35
CA VAL A 830 18.43 2.35 -8.30
C VAL A 830 18.98 3.74 -8.61
N LEU A 831 19.47 4.45 -7.60
CA LEU A 831 20.11 5.76 -7.78
C LEU A 831 21.36 5.67 -8.66
N ALA A 832 22.20 4.65 -8.47
CA ALA A 832 23.38 4.41 -9.30
C ALA A 832 23.00 4.22 -10.77
N HIS A 833 21.96 3.43 -11.04
CA HIS A 833 21.46 3.24 -12.41
C HIS A 833 20.88 4.53 -13.00
N ALA A 834 20.18 5.33 -12.18
CA ALA A 834 19.60 6.60 -12.61
C ALA A 834 20.66 7.64 -12.95
N VAL A 835 21.76 7.71 -12.18
CA VAL A 835 22.91 8.56 -12.51
C VAL A 835 23.59 8.08 -13.79
N GLN A 836 23.81 6.77 -13.93
CA GLN A 836 24.43 6.18 -15.13
C GLN A 836 23.64 6.47 -16.42
N THR A 837 22.32 6.48 -16.34
CA THR A 837 21.41 6.74 -17.48
C THR A 837 21.14 8.24 -17.72
N GLY A 838 21.71 9.13 -16.91
CA GLY A 838 21.48 10.58 -16.99
C GLY A 838 20.11 11.02 -16.48
N LEU A 839 19.33 10.13 -15.86
CA LEU A 839 18.03 10.46 -15.27
C LEU A 839 18.18 11.33 -14.01
N VAL A 840 19.25 11.16 -13.25
CA VAL A 840 19.60 12.02 -12.11
C VAL A 840 20.88 12.79 -12.45
N PRO A 841 20.80 14.12 -12.68
CA PRO A 841 21.99 14.94 -12.85
C PRO A 841 22.72 15.17 -11.51
N GLY A 842 24.03 15.43 -11.59
CA GLY A 842 24.86 15.83 -10.45
C GLY A 842 26.06 14.92 -10.18
N ASP A 843 26.94 15.35 -9.26
CA ASP A 843 28.11 14.58 -8.88
C ASP A 843 27.72 13.35 -8.04
N ALA A 844 27.98 12.16 -8.60
CA ALA A 844 27.64 10.89 -7.96
C ALA A 844 28.32 10.70 -6.59
N GLY A 845 29.48 11.33 -6.40
CA GLY A 845 30.21 11.34 -5.14
C GLY A 845 29.49 12.17 -4.09
N GLU A 846 29.09 13.39 -4.41
CA GLU A 846 28.34 14.25 -3.49
C GLU A 846 27.01 13.62 -3.08
N ILE A 847 26.33 12.97 -4.03
CA ILE A 847 25.12 12.18 -3.75
C ILE A 847 25.44 11.03 -2.77
N ALA A 848 26.53 10.28 -3.01
CA ALA A 848 26.95 9.19 -2.14
C ALA A 848 27.32 9.68 -0.73
N THR A 849 28.01 10.82 -0.61
CA THR A 849 28.37 11.43 0.67
C THR A 849 27.13 11.80 1.48
N ARG A 850 26.10 12.40 0.84
CA ARG A 850 24.82 12.69 1.51
C ARG A 850 24.14 11.43 2.05
N CYS A 851 24.11 10.35 1.26
CA CYS A 851 23.59 9.04 1.73
C CYS A 851 24.36 8.54 2.96
N ILE A 852 25.69 8.65 2.95
CA ILE A 852 26.55 8.23 4.07
C ILE A 852 26.26 9.07 5.33
N LEU A 853 26.11 10.39 5.20
CA LEU A 853 25.87 11.29 6.32
C LEU A 853 24.50 11.04 6.97
N ILE A 854 23.44 10.87 6.17
CA ILE A 854 22.11 10.51 6.70
C ILE A 854 22.15 9.14 7.37
N TYR A 855 22.75 8.14 6.71
CA TYR A 855 22.86 6.80 7.29
C TYR A 855 23.65 6.81 8.60
N ALA A 856 24.73 7.59 8.70
CA ALA A 856 25.47 7.75 9.95
C ALA A 856 24.63 8.37 11.07
N MET A 857 23.83 9.41 10.78
CA MET A 857 22.88 9.98 11.75
C MET A 857 21.87 8.94 12.24
N GLN A 858 21.33 8.11 11.34
CA GLN A 858 20.40 7.02 11.70
C GLN A 858 21.05 6.01 12.65
N GLN A 859 22.26 5.55 12.31
CA GLN A 859 23.00 4.58 13.14
C GLN A 859 23.38 5.17 14.51
N THR A 860 23.71 6.46 14.59
CA THR A 860 23.99 7.12 15.88
C THR A 860 22.73 7.22 16.75
N ASN A 861 21.58 7.57 16.17
CA ASN A 861 20.31 7.68 16.89
C ASN A 861 19.84 6.34 17.48
N SER A 862 20.06 5.21 16.80
CA SER A 862 19.70 3.88 17.31
C SER A 862 20.50 3.46 18.56
N LEU A 863 21.66 4.06 18.80
CA LEU A 863 22.53 3.75 19.94
C LEU A 863 22.19 4.59 21.19
N SER A 864 21.53 5.74 21.03
CA SER A 864 21.03 6.58 22.11
C SER A 864 19.63 6.13 22.53
N SER A 865 19.45 5.73 23.79
CA SER A 865 18.23 5.11 24.32
C SER A 865 16.89 5.81 24.04
N GLY A 866 15.92 5.08 23.48
CA GLY A 866 14.53 4.98 23.96
C GLY A 866 13.53 6.10 23.66
N ASN A 867 13.95 7.33 23.39
CA ASN A 867 13.05 8.42 22.98
C ASN A 867 13.58 9.06 21.70
N SER A 868 12.68 9.47 20.82
CA SER A 868 12.86 10.11 19.51
C SER A 868 13.63 11.44 19.53
N SER A 869 14.83 11.48 20.12
CA SER A 869 15.73 12.62 20.03
C SER A 869 16.43 12.58 18.68
N HIS A 870 15.97 13.39 17.73
CA HIS A 870 16.62 13.58 16.42
C HIS A 870 17.99 14.31 16.51
N SER A 871 18.40 14.71 17.71
CA SER A 871 19.65 15.39 18.02
C SER A 871 20.68 14.42 18.61
N VAL A 872 21.92 14.47 18.13
CA VAL A 872 23.06 13.65 18.62
C VAL A 872 24.25 14.52 19.03
N ARG A 873 25.13 13.97 19.87
CA ARG A 873 26.43 14.59 20.15
C ARG A 873 27.37 14.39 18.97
N LEU A 874 28.17 15.40 18.65
CA LEU A 874 29.19 15.34 17.59
C LEU A 874 30.17 14.18 17.83
N GLU A 875 30.54 13.96 19.10
CA GLU A 875 31.39 12.84 19.51
C GLU A 875 30.82 11.48 19.07
N ASP A 876 29.54 11.21 19.35
CA ASP A 876 28.89 9.94 19.04
C ASP A 876 28.71 9.74 17.52
N PHE A 877 28.42 10.82 16.81
CA PHE A 877 28.36 10.83 15.34
C PHE A 877 29.71 10.48 14.72
N LEU A 878 30.79 11.13 15.16
CA LEU A 878 32.15 10.85 14.67
C LEU A 878 32.63 9.45 15.04
N LYS A 879 32.26 8.96 16.23
CA LYS A 879 32.52 7.58 16.64
C LYS A 879 31.81 6.58 15.73
N THR A 880 30.57 6.88 15.33
CA THR A 880 29.79 6.05 14.40
C THR A 880 30.43 6.03 13.01
N LEU A 881 30.82 7.19 12.47
CA LEU A 881 31.47 7.30 11.16
C LEU A 881 32.83 6.62 11.11
N THR A 882 33.65 6.78 12.15
CA THR A 882 35.07 6.35 12.12
C THR A 882 35.32 5.00 12.78
N GLY A 883 34.40 4.51 13.62
CA GLY A 883 34.60 3.34 14.47
C GLY A 883 35.66 3.54 15.56
N LYS A 884 36.15 4.77 15.75
CA LYS A 884 37.23 5.11 16.69
C LYS A 884 36.67 5.96 17.82
N ASN A 885 37.30 5.88 18.98
CA ASN A 885 37.05 6.87 20.04
C ASN A 885 37.52 8.25 19.54
N PRO A 886 36.66 9.28 19.52
CA PRO A 886 36.99 10.61 19.01
C PRO A 886 38.21 11.27 19.66
N GLU A 887 38.46 11.01 20.95
CA GLU A 887 39.66 11.49 21.64
C GLU A 887 40.96 10.89 21.08
N LYS A 888 40.86 9.70 20.48
CA LYS A 888 42.00 8.98 19.87
C LYS A 888 42.15 9.26 18.38
N ILE A 889 41.23 10.02 17.79
CA ILE A 889 41.31 10.42 16.38
C ILE A 889 42.37 11.51 16.23
N GLN A 890 43.28 11.33 15.28
CA GLN A 890 44.25 12.35 14.92
C GLN A 890 43.61 13.37 13.97
N PHE A 891 42.93 14.36 14.55
CA PHE A 891 42.47 15.54 13.80
C PHE A 891 43.64 16.44 13.42
N GLY A 892 43.59 17.00 12.23
CA GLY A 892 44.46 18.12 11.88
C GLY A 892 43.84 19.43 12.39
N THR A 893 44.58 20.19 13.18
CA THR A 893 44.15 21.49 13.68
C THR A 893 45.35 22.33 14.11
N THR A 894 45.23 23.64 14.03
CA THR A 894 46.12 24.61 14.70
C THR A 894 45.55 25.13 16.01
N ASP A 895 44.33 24.72 16.35
CA ASP A 895 43.55 25.11 17.53
C ASP A 895 43.14 23.85 18.33
N PRO A 896 44.00 23.35 19.24
CA PRO A 896 43.71 22.18 20.07
C PRO A 896 42.55 22.40 21.05
N GLU A 897 42.43 23.61 21.61
CA GLU A 897 41.35 23.98 22.54
C GLU A 897 40.00 24.00 21.82
N GLY A 898 39.95 24.58 20.62
CA GLY A 898 38.74 24.56 19.80
C GLY A 898 38.30 23.16 19.38
N LYS A 899 39.25 22.24 19.13
CA LYS A 899 38.96 20.82 18.89
C LYS A 899 38.34 20.15 20.12
N GLU A 900 38.89 20.36 21.31
CA GLU A 900 38.31 19.82 22.55
C GLU A 900 36.91 20.35 22.79
N ARG A 901 36.70 21.66 22.59
CA ARG A 901 35.39 22.28 22.69
C ARG A 901 34.36 21.69 21.71
N LEU A 902 34.74 21.50 20.45
CA LEU A 902 33.87 20.87 19.44
C LEU A 902 33.41 19.47 19.88
N LEU A 903 34.33 18.64 20.37
CA LEU A 903 34.01 17.26 20.78
C LEU A 903 33.18 17.22 22.07
N ALA A 904 33.46 18.11 23.02
CA ALA A 904 32.77 18.15 24.31
C ALA A 904 31.34 18.72 24.19
N GLU A 905 31.19 19.87 23.52
CA GLU A 905 29.97 20.68 23.51
C GLU A 905 29.12 20.47 22.24
N GLY A 906 29.71 19.94 21.17
CA GLY A 906 29.08 19.87 19.85
C GLY A 906 27.83 19.00 19.81
N ARG A 907 26.73 19.58 19.34
CA ARG A 907 25.47 18.89 19.03
C ARG A 907 25.09 19.08 17.58
N ILE A 908 24.53 18.03 17.00
CA ILE A 908 24.07 17.96 15.61
C ILE A 908 22.59 17.63 15.62
N PHE A 909 21.82 18.33 14.78
CA PHE A 909 20.44 17.99 14.51
C PHE A 909 20.16 18.22 13.02
N PHE A 910 20.06 17.13 12.26
CA PHE A 910 19.48 17.14 10.93
C PHE A 910 18.94 15.77 10.52
N ASN A 911 17.94 15.75 9.63
CA ASN A 911 17.40 14.52 9.03
C ASN A 911 17.24 14.60 7.50
N HIS A 912 17.52 15.75 6.88
CA HIS A 912 17.48 15.93 5.43
C HIS A 912 18.35 17.09 4.95
N PHE A 913 18.48 17.21 3.63
CA PHE A 913 19.25 18.23 2.93
C PHE A 913 18.36 19.20 2.14
N ALA A 914 18.83 20.45 1.98
CA ALA A 914 18.29 21.44 1.05
C ALA A 914 19.40 22.09 0.23
N ARG A 915 19.11 22.50 -1.01
CA ARG A 915 20.04 23.24 -1.86
C ARG A 915 20.00 24.73 -1.56
N ILE A 916 21.19 25.32 -1.39
CA ILE A 916 21.36 26.77 -1.28
C ILE A 916 22.34 27.30 -2.33
N GLY A 917 21.98 28.42 -2.95
CA GLY A 917 22.80 29.12 -3.96
C GLY A 917 23.55 30.34 -3.40
N TYR A 918 23.78 30.39 -2.09
CA TYR A 918 24.41 31.53 -1.42
C TYR A 918 25.27 31.09 -0.24
N ALA A 919 26.26 31.90 0.13
CA ALA A 919 27.10 31.75 1.32
C ALA A 919 26.27 31.98 2.62
N PRO A 920 26.08 30.98 3.49
CA PRO A 920 25.28 31.15 4.69
C PRO A 920 26.01 31.99 5.74
N SER A 921 25.25 32.78 6.50
CA SER A 921 25.72 33.43 7.73
C SER A 921 25.44 32.58 8.97
N ALA A 922 25.99 32.98 10.13
CA ALA A 922 25.62 32.40 11.42
C ALA A 922 24.09 32.39 11.69
N GLU A 923 23.37 33.43 11.24
CA GLU A 923 21.90 33.51 11.38
C GLU A 923 21.20 32.46 10.51
N ASP A 924 21.71 32.21 9.32
CA ASP A 924 21.18 31.18 8.42
C ASP A 924 21.46 29.77 8.97
N LEU A 925 22.67 29.53 9.49
CA LEU A 925 23.02 28.27 10.17
C LEU A 925 22.08 27.99 11.36
N MET A 926 21.74 29.02 12.13
CA MET A 926 20.76 28.92 13.22
C MET A 926 19.36 28.57 12.69
N ARG A 927 18.92 29.18 11.57
CA ARG A 927 17.65 28.82 10.93
C ARG A 927 17.64 27.38 10.39
N TYR A 928 18.77 26.88 9.88
CA TYR A 928 18.90 25.49 9.45
C TYR A 928 18.80 24.54 10.65
N LEU A 929 19.40 24.89 11.79
CA LEU A 929 19.25 24.14 13.03
C LEU A 929 17.79 24.09 13.49
N TYR A 930 17.05 25.20 13.39
CA TYR A 930 15.62 25.23 13.73
C TYR A 930 14.78 24.26 12.88
N GLN A 931 15.21 23.90 11.68
CA GLN A 931 14.49 22.99 10.79
C GLN A 931 14.98 21.54 10.88
N GLY A 932 16.13 21.29 11.53
CA GLY A 932 16.81 20.01 11.43
C GLY A 932 17.36 19.78 10.01
N LEU A 933 17.97 20.81 9.44
CA LEU A 933 18.36 20.85 8.04
C LEU A 933 19.89 20.88 7.86
N ALA A 934 20.40 19.99 6.99
CA ALA A 934 21.71 20.14 6.35
C ALA A 934 21.53 20.78 4.97
N VAL A 935 22.60 21.32 4.37
CA VAL A 935 22.50 22.03 3.09
C VAL A 935 23.55 21.59 2.09
N GLN A 936 23.13 21.45 0.84
CA GLN A 936 24.00 21.35 -0.32
C GLN A 936 24.45 22.77 -0.67
N PHE A 937 25.75 22.98 -0.64
CA PHE A 937 26.35 24.29 -0.75
C PHE A 937 26.87 24.51 -2.17
N GLN A 938 26.28 25.46 -2.90
CA GLN A 938 26.72 25.77 -4.26
C GLN A 938 26.86 27.28 -4.52
N PRO A 939 28.00 27.88 -4.17
CA PRO A 939 28.44 29.13 -4.79
C PRO A 939 29.78 28.96 -5.54
N GLY A 940 29.75 29.09 -6.88
CA GLY A 940 30.89 29.53 -7.69
C GLY A 940 32.08 28.59 -7.92
N GLU A 941 31.88 27.26 -7.91
CA GLU A 941 32.86 26.21 -8.27
C GLU A 941 34.30 26.38 -7.74
N GLU A 942 34.51 25.95 -6.49
CA GLU A 942 35.69 25.25 -5.92
C GLU A 942 35.75 25.60 -4.41
N GLY A 943 35.35 24.66 -3.53
CA GLY A 943 35.22 24.95 -2.10
C GLY A 943 34.71 23.78 -1.26
N LEU A 944 33.54 23.94 -0.63
CA LEU A 944 32.83 22.92 0.16
C LEU A 944 31.59 22.43 -0.63
N SER A 945 31.26 21.14 -0.54
CA SER A 945 30.09 20.53 -1.20
C SER A 945 28.82 20.60 -0.34
N ASP A 946 28.94 20.27 0.96
CA ASP A 946 27.79 20.23 1.88
C ASP A 946 28.14 20.88 3.22
N LEU A 947 27.11 21.34 3.95
CA LEU A 947 27.23 21.94 5.27
C LEU A 947 26.14 21.40 6.20
N PHE A 948 26.47 21.19 7.47
CA PHE A 948 25.46 21.02 8.52
C PHE A 948 25.84 21.79 9.79
N THR A 949 24.83 22.25 10.51
CA THR A 949 25.03 23.11 11.68
C THR A 949 25.54 22.32 12.88
N LEU A 950 26.48 22.92 13.61
CA LEU A 950 26.95 22.46 14.91
C LEU A 950 26.56 23.50 15.96
N TYR A 951 25.92 23.07 17.04
CA TYR A 951 25.63 23.92 18.19
C TYR A 951 26.54 23.53 19.35
N LEU A 952 27.28 24.49 19.89
CA LEU A 952 28.16 24.30 21.05
C LEU A 952 27.35 24.48 22.33
N ALA A 953 26.81 23.38 22.86
CA ALA A 953 25.97 23.40 24.06
C ALA A 953 26.83 23.50 25.34
N PRO A 954 26.63 24.54 26.18
CA PRO A 954 27.30 24.63 27.48
C PRO A 954 26.89 23.48 28.43
N GLU A 955 27.70 23.19 29.44
CA GLU A 955 27.55 22.02 30.34
C GLU A 955 26.21 21.92 31.10
N SER A 956 25.42 22.99 31.20
CA SER A 956 24.08 22.97 31.82
C SER A 956 22.96 22.77 30.79
N GLU A 957 22.13 21.73 30.98
CA GLU A 957 21.05 21.31 30.08
C GLU A 957 19.87 22.32 29.93
N SER A 958 19.91 23.48 30.60
CA SER A 958 18.80 24.43 30.71
C SER A 958 19.04 25.80 30.07
N HIS A 959 19.85 25.90 29.01
CA HIS A 959 20.17 27.19 28.40
C HIS A 959 19.30 27.57 27.20
N GLU A 960 19.04 28.88 27.11
CA GLU A 960 18.49 29.52 25.93
C GLU A 960 19.46 29.36 24.73
N LEU A 961 18.91 29.20 23.53
CA LEU A 961 19.67 29.14 22.29
C LEU A 961 20.29 30.51 22.00
N ASP A 962 21.62 30.57 21.94
CA ASP A 962 22.37 31.79 21.61
C ASP A 962 23.10 31.62 20.27
N LEU A 963 22.96 32.62 19.40
CA LEU A 963 23.66 32.71 18.13
C LEU A 963 25.18 32.62 18.30
N LYS A 964 25.73 33.08 19.42
CA LYS A 964 27.17 33.01 19.72
C LYS A 964 27.70 31.59 19.86
N ASN A 965 26.84 30.60 20.03
CA ASN A 965 27.22 29.19 20.18
C ASN A 965 27.09 28.41 18.85
N ILE A 966 26.71 29.08 17.76
CA ILE A 966 26.56 28.44 16.45
C ILE A 966 27.91 28.28 15.75
N THR A 967 28.10 27.15 15.08
CA THR A 967 29.19 26.87 14.16
C THR A 967 28.72 25.83 13.13
N PHE A 968 29.62 25.28 12.33
CA PHE A 968 29.26 24.34 11.27
C PHE A 968 30.29 23.23 11.08
N CYS A 969 29.84 22.18 10.41
CA CYS A 969 30.68 21.18 9.78
C CYS A 969 30.57 21.32 8.26
N GLY A 970 31.69 21.62 7.61
CA GLY A 970 31.81 21.63 6.15
C GLY A 970 32.27 20.29 5.62
N VAL A 971 31.69 19.87 4.51
CA VAL A 971 31.99 18.58 3.88
C VAL A 971 32.53 18.87 2.49
N GLN A 972 33.68 18.29 2.17
CA GLN A 972 34.21 18.29 0.82
C GLN A 972 34.25 16.88 0.27
N THR A 973 33.65 16.68 -0.90
CA THR A 973 33.68 15.40 -1.58
C THR A 973 34.66 15.43 -2.75
N ARG A 974 35.46 14.36 -2.89
CA ARG A 974 36.33 14.13 -4.05
C ARG A 974 36.09 12.71 -4.58
N ASN A 975 35.52 12.62 -5.79
CA ASN A 975 35.12 11.38 -6.42
C ASN A 975 35.84 11.11 -7.76
N HIS A 976 37.15 11.33 -7.81
CA HIS A 976 37.97 11.03 -8.99
C HIS A 976 39.11 10.08 -8.66
N ASP A 977 39.53 9.29 -9.65
CA ASP A 977 40.70 8.39 -9.53
C ASP A 977 42.04 9.14 -9.46
N ARG A 978 42.03 10.48 -9.61
CA ARG A 978 43.22 11.31 -9.45
C ARG A 978 43.56 11.47 -7.96
N PRO A 979 44.85 11.57 -7.61
CA PRO A 979 45.25 11.91 -6.25
C PRO A 979 44.60 13.22 -5.79
N ILE A 980 44.19 13.27 -4.53
CA ILE A 980 43.67 14.49 -3.93
C ILE A 980 44.69 15.62 -4.06
N GLN A 981 44.26 16.75 -4.61
CA GLN A 981 45.07 17.95 -4.76
C GLN A 981 45.13 18.71 -3.43
N TRP A 982 46.03 18.29 -2.55
CA TRP A 982 46.20 18.90 -1.23
C TRP A 982 46.55 20.41 -1.27
N GLN A 983 46.98 20.93 -2.42
CA GLN A 983 47.20 22.35 -2.64
C GLN A 983 45.91 23.18 -2.53
N GLU A 984 44.75 22.59 -2.82
CA GLU A 984 43.44 23.24 -2.72
C GLU A 984 42.88 23.19 -1.28
N SER A 985 43.61 22.56 -0.33
CA SER A 985 43.12 22.44 1.05
C SER A 985 43.03 23.77 1.80
N SER A 986 43.59 24.86 1.27
CA SER A 986 43.36 26.22 1.75
C SER A 986 41.96 26.75 1.43
N ASP A 987 41.30 26.23 0.39
CA ASP A 987 39.95 26.60 -0.06
C ASP A 987 38.85 25.95 0.79
N TRP A 988 39.18 24.86 1.49
CA TRP A 988 38.22 24.16 2.36
C TRP A 988 38.18 24.83 3.74
N SER A 989 37.66 26.05 3.81
CA SER A 989 37.65 26.90 5.02
C SER A 989 36.41 27.80 5.07
N LYS A 990 36.16 28.44 6.22
CA LYS A 990 35.05 29.39 6.33
C LYS A 990 35.29 30.64 5.48
N SER A 991 36.55 31.09 5.42
CA SER A 991 36.96 32.32 4.72
C SER A 991 36.79 32.18 3.20
N SER A 992 37.21 31.06 2.63
CA SER A 992 37.10 30.77 1.20
C SER A 992 35.64 30.52 0.79
N ALA A 993 34.83 29.93 1.66
CA ALA A 993 33.39 29.75 1.45
C ALA A 993 32.53 31.00 1.73
N ASP A 994 33.16 32.14 2.07
CA ASP A 994 32.50 33.41 2.46
C ASP A 994 31.47 33.26 3.60
N ILE A 995 31.66 32.28 4.50
CA ILE A 995 30.78 32.02 5.65
C ILE A 995 31.08 33.06 6.74
N LYS A 996 30.14 34.00 6.92
CA LYS A 996 30.32 35.17 7.79
C LYS A 996 29.76 34.97 9.20
N ARG A 997 30.33 35.73 10.13
CA ARG A 997 29.87 35.86 11.54
C ARG A 997 29.95 34.57 12.37
N VAL A 998 30.83 33.65 12.00
CA VAL A 998 31.15 32.44 12.78
C VAL A 998 32.54 32.59 13.39
N ASP A 999 32.60 32.84 14.70
CA ASP A 999 33.85 33.01 15.45
C ASP A 999 34.28 31.72 16.18
N ASN A 1000 33.39 30.75 16.28
CA ASN A 1000 33.65 29.47 16.93
C ASN A 1000 34.58 28.57 16.09
N PRO A 1001 35.25 27.58 16.71
CA PRO A 1001 35.90 26.52 15.97
C PRO A 1001 34.89 25.76 15.10
N TYR A 1002 35.32 25.29 13.94
CA TYR A 1002 34.49 24.59 12.97
C TYR A 1002 35.20 23.36 12.44
N LEU A 1003 34.42 22.38 11.97
CA LEU A 1003 34.90 21.09 11.51
C LEU A 1003 34.85 21.02 9.97
N ILE A 1004 35.87 20.44 9.34
CA ILE A 1004 35.87 20.07 7.93
C ILE A 1004 36.06 18.55 7.79
N LEU A 1005 35.18 17.90 7.04
CA LEU A 1005 35.27 16.49 6.69
C LEU A 1005 35.55 16.33 5.19
N LEU A 1006 36.68 15.71 4.86
CA LEU A 1006 37.03 15.38 3.48
C LEU A 1006 36.68 13.93 3.17
N PHE A 1007 35.88 13.69 2.16
CA PHE A 1007 35.53 12.36 1.63
C PHE A 1007 36.22 12.11 0.29
N GLY A 1008 37.36 11.43 0.31
CA GLY A 1008 38.00 10.89 -0.88
C GLY A 1008 37.49 9.50 -1.19
N LEU A 1009 36.32 9.39 -1.84
CA LEU A 1009 35.57 8.12 -1.94
C LEU A 1009 36.29 7.04 -2.76
N ARG A 1010 37.06 7.46 -3.78
CA ARG A 1010 37.88 6.58 -4.64
C ARG A 1010 39.38 6.62 -4.30
N ALA A 1011 39.77 7.43 -3.31
CA ALA A 1011 41.17 7.61 -2.92
C ALA A 1011 41.68 6.38 -2.16
N LYS A 1012 42.96 6.03 -2.39
CA LYS A 1012 43.59 4.92 -1.66
C LYS A 1012 44.20 5.41 -0.33
N PRO A 1013 44.19 4.62 0.75
CA PRO A 1013 44.78 4.99 2.04
C PRO A 1013 46.24 5.45 1.96
N SER A 1014 47.01 4.90 1.01
CA SER A 1014 48.41 5.26 0.77
C SER A 1014 48.62 6.69 0.26
N GLU A 1015 47.61 7.32 -0.33
CA GLU A 1015 47.72 8.66 -0.95
C GLU A 1015 47.79 9.79 0.07
N GLY A 1016 47.39 9.55 1.33
CA GLY A 1016 47.46 10.53 2.42
C GLY A 1016 48.80 10.55 3.18
N VAL A 1017 49.69 9.59 2.94
CA VAL A 1017 50.91 9.45 3.75
C VAL A 1017 51.91 10.57 3.45
N GLY A 1018 52.14 11.46 4.43
CA GLY A 1018 53.14 12.54 4.35
C GLY A 1018 52.68 13.83 3.63
N LYS A 1019 51.41 13.93 3.24
CA LYS A 1019 50.83 15.15 2.64
C LYS A 1019 50.30 16.08 3.74
N LYS A 1020 50.58 17.38 3.63
CA LYS A 1020 50.24 18.39 4.65
C LYS A 1020 49.13 19.30 4.16
N TRP A 1021 48.07 19.45 4.95
CA TRP A 1021 47.04 20.46 4.74
C TRP A 1021 47.64 21.87 4.83
N LEU A 1022 47.28 22.73 3.89
CA LEU A 1022 47.65 24.16 3.89
C LEU A 1022 46.73 24.92 4.83
N LYS A 1023 47.22 26.03 5.39
CA LYS A 1023 46.38 26.93 6.18
C LYS A 1023 45.38 27.66 5.27
N PRO A 1024 44.21 28.09 5.76
CA PRO A 1024 43.32 28.99 5.03
C PRO A 1024 44.05 30.25 4.54
N TYR A 1025 43.56 30.85 3.46
CA TYR A 1025 44.15 32.06 2.88
C TYR A 1025 44.03 33.28 3.81
N ASP A 1026 42.92 33.39 4.52
CA ASP A 1026 42.73 34.39 5.56
C ASP A 1026 43.53 34.00 6.81
N GLU A 1027 44.47 34.86 7.21
CA GLU A 1027 45.32 34.61 8.38
C GLU A 1027 44.53 34.63 9.71
N GLU A 1028 43.34 35.24 9.73
CA GLU A 1028 42.44 35.26 10.90
C GLU A 1028 41.63 33.96 11.02
N ASP A 1029 41.53 33.17 9.95
CA ASP A 1029 40.84 31.89 9.91
C ASP A 1029 41.71 30.75 10.48
N THR A 1030 41.87 30.78 11.81
CA THR A 1030 42.81 29.93 12.55
C THR A 1030 42.19 28.75 13.28
N ARG A 1031 40.85 28.69 13.34
CA ARG A 1031 40.08 27.77 14.20
C ARG A 1031 39.51 26.54 13.46
N ARG A 1032 40.13 26.18 12.34
CA ARG A 1032 39.71 25.04 11.52
C ARG A 1032 40.22 23.71 12.09
N VAL A 1033 39.30 22.80 12.38
CA VAL A 1033 39.57 21.40 12.67
C VAL A 1033 39.20 20.55 11.46
N HIS A 1034 40.00 19.56 11.09
CA HIS A 1034 39.69 18.72 9.93
C HIS A 1034 40.01 17.25 10.12
N TYR A 1035 39.26 16.41 9.41
CA TYR A 1035 39.47 14.97 9.30
C TYR A 1035 39.18 14.48 7.88
N GLN A 1036 39.78 13.36 7.48
CA GLN A 1036 39.67 12.83 6.13
C GLN A 1036 39.36 11.33 6.12
N PHE A 1037 38.50 10.93 5.19
CA PHE A 1037 38.21 9.54 4.84
C PHE A 1037 38.80 9.26 3.45
N LEU A 1038 39.71 8.29 3.34
CA LEU A 1038 40.32 7.88 2.07
C LEU A 1038 39.85 6.46 1.73
N GLY A 1039 38.78 6.38 0.96
CA GLY A 1039 38.09 5.14 0.59
C GLY A 1039 36.87 4.85 1.48
N LEU A 1040 35.87 4.16 0.89
CA LEU A 1040 34.65 3.72 1.59
C LEU A 1040 34.93 2.75 2.75
N ASP A 1041 36.05 2.03 2.70
CA ASP A 1041 36.47 1.06 3.73
C ASP A 1041 36.86 1.72 5.06
N GLN A 1042 37.13 3.03 5.08
CA GLN A 1042 37.41 3.77 6.30
C GLN A 1042 36.16 4.25 7.04
N ILE A 1043 34.97 4.06 6.46
CA ILE A 1043 33.70 4.52 7.01
C ILE A 1043 33.05 3.33 7.74
N ALA A 1044 33.17 3.33 9.06
CA ALA A 1044 32.94 2.14 9.88
C ALA A 1044 31.45 1.73 10.00
N CYS A 1045 30.53 2.68 9.84
CA CYS A 1045 29.10 2.36 9.95
C CYS A 1045 28.56 1.58 8.75
N LEU A 1046 29.24 1.59 7.60
CA LEU A 1046 28.73 0.97 6.37
C LEU A 1046 28.85 -0.56 6.42
N SER A 1047 27.75 -1.24 6.12
CA SER A 1047 27.76 -2.69 5.89
C SER A 1047 28.44 -3.05 4.56
N ARG A 1048 28.83 -4.31 4.39
CA ARG A 1048 29.46 -4.78 3.14
C ARG A 1048 28.54 -4.60 1.92
N GLY A 1049 27.22 -4.77 2.12
CA GLY A 1049 26.21 -4.51 1.10
C GLY A 1049 26.16 -3.03 0.72
N MET A 1050 26.17 -2.14 1.72
CA MET A 1050 26.22 -0.69 1.51
C MET A 1050 27.47 -0.24 0.76
N ILE A 1051 28.66 -0.72 1.15
CA ILE A 1051 29.92 -0.43 0.46
C ILE A 1051 29.81 -0.85 -1.02
N THR A 1052 29.25 -2.02 -1.29
CA THR A 1052 29.07 -2.53 -2.66
C THR A 1052 28.12 -1.64 -3.47
N ALA A 1053 26.98 -1.24 -2.90
CA ALA A 1053 26.02 -0.38 -3.57
C ALA A 1053 26.59 1.03 -3.82
N LEU A 1054 27.23 1.65 -2.81
CA LEU A 1054 27.88 2.95 -2.93
C LEU A 1054 29.03 2.91 -3.95
N THR A 1055 29.79 1.81 -4.01
CA THR A 1055 30.82 1.63 -5.03
C THR A 1055 30.22 1.66 -6.43
N LYS A 1056 29.03 1.09 -6.66
CA LYS A 1056 28.35 1.22 -7.96
C LYS A 1056 27.94 2.66 -8.24
N LEU A 1057 27.39 3.37 -7.25
CA LEU A 1057 26.98 4.76 -7.39
C LEU A 1057 28.16 5.68 -7.74
N ILE A 1058 29.26 5.65 -6.99
CA ILE A 1058 30.41 6.53 -7.24
C ILE A 1058 31.15 6.24 -8.55
N ASN A 1059 30.90 5.06 -9.13
CA ASN A 1059 31.41 4.65 -10.44
C ASN A 1059 30.35 4.80 -11.56
N ALA A 1060 29.14 5.26 -11.23
CA ALA A 1060 28.12 5.59 -12.21
C ALA A 1060 28.53 6.88 -12.92
N ASP A 1061 29.28 6.71 -14.00
CA ASP A 1061 29.56 7.76 -14.97
C ASP A 1061 28.37 7.77 -15.95
N PRO A 1062 27.77 8.93 -16.28
CA PRO A 1062 26.79 9.03 -17.36
C PRO A 1062 27.35 8.34 -18.61
N GLU A 1063 26.54 7.58 -19.34
CA GLU A 1063 27.03 6.80 -20.49
C GLU A 1063 27.88 7.66 -21.45
N ASP A 1064 29.20 7.50 -21.35
CA ASP A 1064 30.14 8.09 -22.28
C ASP A 1064 29.98 7.35 -23.61
N LEU A 1065 29.25 7.99 -24.54
CA LEU A 1065 28.99 7.47 -25.89
C LEU A 1065 30.31 7.09 -26.61
N LEU A 1066 31.44 7.72 -26.28
CA LEU A 1066 32.75 7.35 -26.82
C LEU A 1066 33.25 6.04 -26.20
N LYS A 1067 33.08 5.83 -24.88
CA LYS A 1067 33.41 4.54 -24.24
C LYS A 1067 32.54 3.40 -24.76
N LEU A 1068 31.26 3.64 -25.06
CA LEU A 1068 30.37 2.64 -25.68
C LEU A 1068 30.77 2.30 -27.11
N HIS A 1069 31.12 3.29 -27.92
CA HIS A 1069 31.64 3.01 -29.26
C HIS A 1069 33.00 2.31 -29.22
N GLN A 1070 33.88 2.64 -28.26
CA GLN A 1070 35.15 1.92 -28.05
C GLN A 1070 34.93 0.50 -27.52
N SER A 1071 33.98 0.26 -26.62
CA SER A 1071 33.68 -1.08 -26.10
C SER A 1071 33.06 -1.99 -27.16
N SER A 1072 32.32 -1.42 -28.11
CA SER A 1072 31.80 -2.16 -29.27
C SER A 1072 32.91 -2.59 -30.26
N LYS A 1073 34.05 -1.89 -30.26
CA LYS A 1073 35.21 -2.15 -31.13
C LYS A 1073 36.55 -1.87 -30.43
N PRO A 1074 36.96 -2.72 -29.45
CA PRO A 1074 38.04 -2.42 -28.52
C PRO A 1074 39.44 -2.28 -29.16
N ASN A 1075 39.60 -2.67 -30.43
CA ASN A 1075 40.86 -2.62 -31.17
C ASN A 1075 40.86 -1.66 -32.37
N VAL A 1076 39.81 -0.83 -32.51
CA VAL A 1076 39.71 0.14 -33.62
C VAL A 1076 39.65 1.55 -33.00
N PRO A 1077 40.61 2.44 -33.33
CA PRO A 1077 40.51 3.84 -32.94
C PRO A 1077 39.19 4.42 -33.46
N LEU A 1078 38.44 5.13 -32.61
CA LEU A 1078 37.26 5.87 -33.07
C LEU A 1078 37.68 6.85 -34.15
N ASP A 1079 36.92 6.89 -35.24
CA ASP A 1079 37.16 7.87 -36.28
C ASP A 1079 36.82 9.29 -35.78
N GLU A 1080 37.54 10.27 -36.31
CA GLU A 1080 37.43 11.69 -35.94
C GLU A 1080 35.99 12.21 -36.05
N HIS A 1081 35.19 11.67 -36.97
CA HIS A 1081 33.81 12.08 -37.18
C HIS A 1081 32.90 11.56 -36.06
N THR A 1082 33.03 10.31 -35.62
CA THR A 1082 32.33 9.77 -34.44
C THR A 1082 32.72 10.54 -33.17
N ILE A 1083 34.01 10.88 -33.01
CA ILE A 1083 34.48 11.69 -31.89
C ILE A 1083 33.84 13.08 -31.91
N GLN A 1084 33.82 13.72 -33.08
CA GLN A 1084 33.27 15.07 -33.22
C GLN A 1084 31.74 15.08 -33.09
N TRP A 1085 31.06 14.04 -33.58
CA TRP A 1085 29.62 13.85 -33.40
C TRP A 1085 29.25 13.70 -31.93
N ALA A 1086 29.91 12.81 -31.18
CA ALA A 1086 29.64 12.63 -29.75
C ALA A 1086 29.91 13.92 -28.94
N LYS A 1087 30.99 14.65 -29.27
CA LYS A 1087 31.28 15.98 -28.68
C LYS A 1087 30.22 17.02 -29.02
N ASN A 1088 29.66 16.99 -30.23
CA ASN A 1088 28.60 17.91 -30.64
C ASN A 1088 27.25 17.58 -29.99
N VAL A 1089 26.96 16.30 -29.76
CA VAL A 1089 25.77 15.84 -29.00
C VAL A 1089 25.85 16.35 -27.56
N HIS A 1090 27.00 16.21 -26.89
CA HIS A 1090 27.22 16.77 -25.55
C HIS A 1090 27.02 18.30 -25.50
N ARG A 1091 27.58 19.05 -26.46
CA ARG A 1091 27.42 20.52 -26.54
C ARG A 1091 26.00 21.01 -26.79
N HIS A 1092 25.11 20.18 -27.31
CA HIS A 1092 23.68 20.53 -27.45
C HIS A 1092 22.89 20.28 -26.17
N CYS A 1093 23.34 19.38 -25.30
CA CYS A 1093 22.76 19.19 -23.97
C CYS A 1093 23.13 20.34 -23.03
N ASP A 1094 24.39 20.78 -23.02
CA ASP A 1094 24.85 21.84 -22.10
C ASP A 1094 24.26 23.24 -22.44
N ARG A 1095 23.89 23.48 -23.70
CA ARG A 1095 23.27 24.76 -24.13
C ARG A 1095 21.79 24.92 -23.77
N MET A 1096 21.14 23.87 -23.26
CA MET A 1096 19.77 23.98 -22.74
C MET A 1096 19.71 24.35 -21.25
N ASP A 1097 20.85 24.37 -20.55
CA ASP A 1097 20.94 24.70 -19.11
C ASP A 1097 21.42 26.14 -18.82
N GLU A 1098 21.88 26.89 -19.81
CA GLU A 1098 22.20 28.32 -19.69
C GLU A 1098 21.24 29.18 -20.53
N SER A 1099 20.11 29.56 -19.93
CA SER A 1099 19.33 30.71 -20.39
C SER A 1099 19.30 31.77 -19.30
N ASP A 1100 20.36 32.57 -19.21
CA ASP A 1100 20.29 33.87 -18.57
C ASP A 1100 19.65 34.87 -19.56
N PRO A 1101 18.60 35.60 -19.17
CA PRO A 1101 18.06 36.69 -19.97
C PRO A 1101 18.79 37.96 -19.56
N ASP A 1102 19.79 38.40 -20.31
CA ASP A 1102 20.19 39.81 -20.47
C ASP A 1102 21.53 39.89 -21.22
N ASP A 1103 21.46 40.10 -22.54
CA ASP A 1103 22.41 40.96 -23.27
C ASP A 1103 21.89 41.23 -24.69
N GLU A 1104 20.86 42.08 -24.78
CA GLU A 1104 20.64 42.87 -26.00
C GLU A 1104 21.51 44.13 -25.89
N SER A 1105 22.66 44.12 -26.57
CA SER A 1105 23.25 45.36 -27.06
C SER A 1105 23.43 45.25 -28.58
N ASP A 1106 22.65 46.09 -29.26
CA ASP A 1106 22.71 46.38 -30.68
C ASP A 1106 24.13 46.76 -31.12
N ASP A 1107 24.59 46.19 -32.23
CA ASP A 1107 25.55 46.84 -33.13
C ASP A 1107 25.14 46.57 -34.60
N ASP A 1108 24.54 47.60 -35.18
CA ASP A 1108 24.48 48.03 -36.58
C ASP A 1108 24.70 47.01 -37.72
N ALA A 1109 23.67 46.87 -38.55
CA ALA A 1109 23.78 46.44 -39.95
C ALA A 1109 23.92 47.65 -40.89
N PRO A 1110 24.69 47.55 -41.99
CA PRO A 1110 24.56 48.45 -43.13
C PRO A 1110 23.66 47.86 -44.23
N GLU A 1111 22.80 48.75 -44.75
CA GLU A 1111 21.90 48.71 -45.92
C GLU A 1111 20.66 47.81 -45.90
#